data_AF-A0A7D4ZF86-F1
#
_entry.id   AF-A0A7D4ZF86-F1
#
_cell.length_a   1.000
_cell.length_b   1.000
_cell.length_c   1.000
_cell.angle_alpha   90.00
_cell.angle_beta   90.00
_cell.angle_gamma   90.00
#
_symmetry.space_group_name_H-M   'P 1'
#
loop_
_entity.id
_entity.type
_entity.pdbx_description
1 polymer ?
#
loop_
_entity_poly.entity_id
_entity_poly.type
_entity_poly.pdbx_seq_one_letter_code
_entity_poly.pdbx_strand_id
1 'polypeptide(L)'
;MNDLNKILQSGIKAKLFSIDGDNIIYEIQKKIYKFSDPEEKVRAVTYINLVNKYKYSPYLIDFEVPVPRRTPVDRADIVVYRDEKKTINYLVVENKKTNISDIEFDQAIEQGFGNANSLRANYLLVSNLYNIKCYDVQNYAPNQRIEIPDIPINYGLVPNYKYIKNKNSLEKVTFETLSKIFQKCHDIIWSGGKFDPSSAFDEMSKILFAKLQDEKNTRNNQEYKFQIGLYENEVIVSQRILELYYDAQKIDQTVFDDNINVTYSKIFQVVGFLQNISLSETDLDAKGQAFEKFLGVIFRGDLGQFFTRRQIVEFAVNFLEPTEKDYILDPSCGSGGFLLYSLKKVIKQIQQDFSGNDHFITNKIYDFTRGNLYGIEINNKISRLAKMDMIINGDGHTNIENNTGLNNKYQNTNIHYGQFSLILSNPPFGVKIKKGSQDDLGTNDLDNFELSRGTSVNSDILFLEQYCKFLTNDIRENPRLGVVVQTGIINNPSNKKFIKWLKCNFKILGVINLPIFTFRKAGSNMKTVLLFLSKYSKTYKFIKDIPNYKIFFSIAEHIGYDSALRDDFNEFPGILEHYKNKTNSNNCFWYDFNQLEYRIDPLYYLNKKFILKQIIKLQKQNIKMVKLSEILVDGEVSGKSPHGGITRSSGRIPSITISNITKEGNICFDTDVNFVSEGFYENFQATKGKLQIGDILIVKDGATIGKTARITETYLESVFSEHIFRLRVFTHISPLYIHAFLQSELGQLQIKNLITGGAQGGITKGFSKNIYIPLINTHNQEKVAQYWQENILAMEKFKQQYNQKVEKLKNSIIEKIITVEEE
;
A
#
# COMPACT_ATOMS: atom_id res chain seq x y z
N MET A 1 7.90 -20.24 28.42
CA MET A 1 8.79 -20.97 29.36
C MET A 1 8.55 -20.63 30.82
N ASN A 2 8.33 -19.36 31.20
CA ASN A 2 8.10 -18.98 32.60
C ASN A 2 6.85 -19.62 33.25
N ASP A 3 5.77 -19.90 32.51
CA ASP A 3 4.58 -20.54 33.10
C ASP A 3 4.68 -22.07 33.21
N LEU A 4 5.36 -22.75 32.28
CA LEU A 4 5.55 -24.20 32.34
C LEU A 4 6.35 -24.61 33.60
N ASN A 5 7.43 -23.89 33.89
CA ASN A 5 8.23 -24.13 35.08
C ASN A 5 7.45 -23.86 36.36
N LYS A 6 6.57 -22.84 36.40
CA LYS A 6 5.69 -22.59 37.55
C LYS A 6 4.71 -23.75 37.77
N ILE A 7 4.11 -24.27 36.70
CA ILE A 7 3.19 -25.41 36.79
C ILE A 7 3.93 -26.64 37.31
N LEU A 8 5.09 -26.99 36.74
CA LEU A 8 5.90 -28.12 37.22
C LEU A 8 6.29 -27.97 38.70
N GLN A 9 6.72 -26.77 39.12
CA GLN A 9 7.01 -26.48 40.52
C GLN A 9 5.78 -26.64 41.45
N SER A 10 4.58 -26.34 40.95
CA SER A 10 3.35 -26.59 41.72
C SER A 10 3.10 -28.09 41.93
N GLY A 11 3.42 -28.93 40.95
CA GLY A 11 3.35 -30.39 41.06
C GLY A 11 4.32 -30.94 42.10
N ILE A 12 5.56 -30.45 42.11
CA ILE A 12 6.58 -30.81 43.11
C ILE A 12 6.13 -30.40 44.52
N LYS A 13 5.64 -29.17 44.69
CA LYS A 13 5.12 -28.69 45.98
C LYS A 13 3.93 -29.50 46.47
N ALA A 14 3.06 -29.92 45.56
CA ALA A 14 1.92 -30.80 45.86
C ALA A 14 2.32 -32.28 46.08
N LYS A 15 3.61 -32.61 46.00
CA LYS A 15 4.16 -33.97 46.13
C LYS A 15 3.55 -34.96 45.14
N LEU A 16 3.22 -34.50 43.94
CA LEU A 16 2.72 -35.36 42.85
C LEU A 16 3.87 -36.14 42.20
N PHE A 17 5.05 -35.52 42.11
CA PHE A 17 6.29 -36.14 41.68
C PHE A 17 7.50 -35.40 42.27
N SER A 18 8.66 -36.04 42.24
CA SER A 18 9.97 -35.43 42.47
C SER A 18 10.85 -35.58 41.22
N ILE A 19 11.89 -34.73 41.11
CA ILE A 19 12.87 -34.81 40.03
C ILE A 19 14.23 -35.08 40.67
N ASP A 20 14.86 -36.19 40.30
CA ASP A 20 16.19 -36.59 40.76
C ASP A 20 17.10 -36.83 39.53
N GLY A 21 18.03 -35.92 39.31
CA GLY A 21 18.83 -35.87 38.09
C GLY A 21 17.97 -35.76 36.83
N ASP A 22 18.02 -36.79 35.98
CA ASP A 22 17.24 -36.90 34.75
C ASP A 22 15.98 -37.78 34.90
N ASN A 23 15.67 -38.22 36.12
CA ASN A 23 14.50 -39.05 36.38
C ASN A 23 13.39 -38.20 37.00
N ILE A 24 12.17 -38.34 36.49
CA ILE A 24 10.94 -37.91 37.16
C ILE A 24 10.32 -39.10 37.88
N ILE A 25 10.08 -38.95 39.18
CA ILE A 25 9.56 -40.00 40.06
C ILE A 25 8.15 -39.60 40.48
N TYR A 26 7.15 -40.30 39.95
CA TYR A 26 5.75 -40.08 40.32
C TYR A 26 5.45 -40.82 41.63
N GLU A 27 5.40 -40.08 42.72
CA GLU A 27 5.38 -40.61 44.11
C GLU A 27 4.17 -41.52 44.38
N ILE A 28 3.02 -41.20 43.78
CA ILE A 28 1.76 -41.91 44.02
C ILE A 28 1.66 -43.16 43.14
N GLN A 29 2.00 -43.04 41.85
CA GLN A 29 1.99 -44.15 40.90
C GLN A 29 3.17 -45.11 41.08
N LYS A 30 4.22 -44.67 41.80
CA LYS A 30 5.49 -45.37 41.99
C LYS A 30 6.15 -45.74 40.66
N LYS A 31 6.16 -44.79 39.73
CA LYS A 31 6.73 -44.95 38.37
C LYS A 31 7.83 -43.93 38.13
N ILE A 32 8.84 -44.33 37.37
CA ILE A 32 10.03 -43.54 37.07
C ILE A 32 10.18 -43.45 35.56
N TYR A 33 10.36 -42.23 35.05
CA TYR A 33 10.55 -41.97 33.64
C TYR A 33 11.68 -40.96 33.41
N LYS A 34 12.08 -40.79 32.15
CA LYS A 34 13.13 -39.85 31.76
C LYS A 34 12.56 -38.46 31.56
N PHE A 35 12.98 -37.52 32.40
CA PHE A 35 12.54 -36.13 32.32
C PHE A 35 13.11 -35.40 31.10
N SER A 36 14.22 -35.88 30.52
CA SER A 36 14.72 -35.41 29.22
C SER A 36 13.74 -35.61 28.07
N ASP A 37 12.84 -36.60 28.17
CA ASP A 37 11.84 -36.86 27.14
C ASP A 37 10.88 -35.66 27.01
N PRO A 38 10.79 -35.02 25.82
CA PRO A 38 9.85 -33.92 25.60
C PRO A 38 8.39 -34.28 25.86
N GLU A 39 7.98 -35.52 25.62
CA GLU A 39 6.60 -35.98 25.84
C GLU A 39 6.32 -36.19 27.34
N GLU A 40 7.31 -36.65 28.10
CA GLU A 40 7.18 -36.79 29.55
C GLU A 40 6.90 -35.45 30.24
N LYS A 41 7.51 -34.36 29.77
CA LYS A 41 7.22 -33.01 30.29
C LYS A 41 5.76 -32.62 30.06
N VAL A 42 5.20 -33.01 28.92
CA VAL A 42 3.80 -32.77 28.58
C VAL A 42 2.90 -33.61 29.49
N ARG A 43 3.18 -34.92 29.63
CA ARG A 43 2.47 -35.81 30.55
C ARG A 43 2.49 -35.30 32.00
N ALA A 44 3.64 -34.84 32.51
CA ALA A 44 3.76 -34.28 33.85
C ALA A 44 2.85 -33.06 34.04
N VAL A 45 2.84 -32.14 33.08
CA VAL A 45 1.96 -30.95 33.12
C VAL A 45 0.49 -31.34 33.00
N THR A 46 0.14 -32.29 32.12
CA THR A 46 -1.22 -32.80 32.00
C THR A 46 -1.68 -33.47 33.28
N TYR A 47 -0.83 -34.26 33.93
CA TYR A 47 -1.11 -34.88 35.22
C TYR A 47 -1.40 -33.84 36.32
N ILE A 48 -0.56 -32.80 36.42
CA ILE A 48 -0.78 -31.68 37.35
C ILE A 48 -2.15 -31.04 37.08
N ASN A 49 -2.51 -30.83 35.81
CA ASN A 49 -3.81 -30.25 35.47
C ASN A 49 -4.97 -31.19 35.82
N LEU A 50 -4.87 -32.50 35.57
CA LEU A 50 -5.88 -33.48 35.98
C LEU A 50 -6.18 -33.41 37.48
N VAL A 51 -5.13 -33.27 38.31
CA VAL A 51 -5.29 -33.17 39.77
C VAL A 51 -5.72 -31.76 40.21
N ASN A 52 -5.00 -30.72 39.80
CA ASN A 52 -5.18 -29.38 40.33
C ASN A 52 -6.32 -28.61 39.67
N LYS A 53 -6.48 -28.71 38.35
CA LYS A 53 -7.54 -28.04 37.57
C LYS A 53 -8.82 -28.88 37.57
N TYR A 54 -8.73 -30.14 37.17
CA TYR A 54 -9.90 -31.02 37.00
C TYR A 54 -10.30 -31.78 38.26
N LYS A 55 -9.52 -31.66 39.35
CA LYS A 55 -9.86 -32.19 40.68
C LYS A 55 -10.04 -33.72 40.72
N TYR A 56 -9.40 -34.46 39.82
CA TYR A 56 -9.34 -35.91 39.93
C TYR A 56 -8.38 -36.33 41.05
N SER A 57 -8.76 -37.39 41.77
CA SER A 57 -7.90 -37.93 42.81
C SER A 57 -6.63 -38.52 42.17
N PRO A 58 -5.42 -38.12 42.62
CA PRO A 58 -4.18 -38.67 42.07
C PRO A 58 -4.05 -40.18 42.29
N TYR A 59 -4.75 -40.76 43.27
CA TYR A 59 -4.78 -42.22 43.52
C TYR A 59 -5.60 -42.97 42.46
N LEU A 60 -6.48 -42.28 41.74
CA LEU A 60 -7.31 -42.81 40.66
C LEU A 60 -6.74 -42.46 39.28
N ILE A 61 -5.44 -42.16 39.20
CA ILE A 61 -4.74 -41.88 37.94
C ILE A 61 -3.57 -42.85 37.82
N ASP A 62 -3.37 -43.41 36.64
CA ASP A 62 -2.24 -44.27 36.33
C ASP A 62 -1.66 -43.98 34.94
N PHE A 63 -0.41 -44.36 34.71
CA PHE A 63 0.35 -44.04 33.49
C PHE A 63 0.71 -45.29 32.69
N GLU A 64 0.93 -45.14 31.38
CA GLU A 64 1.42 -46.24 30.52
C GLU A 64 0.56 -47.52 30.66
N VAL A 65 -0.75 -47.35 30.63
CA VAL A 65 -1.72 -48.42 30.91
C VAL A 65 -1.85 -49.31 29.68
N PRO A 66 -1.60 -50.63 29.78
CA PRO A 66 -1.70 -51.54 28.64
C PRO A 66 -3.11 -51.56 28.06
N VAL A 67 -3.21 -51.39 26.75
CA VAL A 67 -4.48 -51.39 26.03
C VAL A 67 -4.84 -52.82 25.61
N PRO A 68 -5.99 -53.35 26.02
CA PRO A 68 -6.38 -54.71 25.67
C PRO A 68 -6.49 -54.89 24.15
N ARG A 69 -6.07 -56.07 23.64
CA ARG A 69 -6.31 -56.52 22.26
C ARG A 69 -5.61 -55.71 21.15
N ARG A 70 -4.49 -55.02 21.46
CA ARG A 70 -3.58 -54.43 20.45
C ARG A 70 -2.29 -55.23 20.34
N THR A 71 -1.81 -55.44 19.10
CA THR A 71 -0.52 -56.11 18.79
C THR A 71 0.28 -55.22 17.83
N PRO A 72 1.50 -54.76 18.17
CA PRO A 72 2.17 -54.91 19.47
C PRO A 72 1.37 -54.28 20.63
N VAL A 73 1.71 -54.65 21.87
CA VAL A 73 1.02 -54.14 23.07
C VAL A 73 1.18 -52.63 23.13
N ASP A 74 0.08 -51.93 22.88
CA ASP A 74 0.01 -50.48 22.93
C ASP A 74 -0.33 -50.01 24.35
N ARG A 75 0.03 -48.77 24.69
CA ARG A 75 -0.18 -48.19 26.03
C ARG A 75 -0.83 -46.82 25.92
N ALA A 76 -1.78 -46.55 26.81
CA ALA A 76 -2.35 -45.23 26.98
C ALA A 76 -1.49 -44.42 27.98
N ASP A 77 -1.16 -43.18 27.65
CA ASP A 77 -0.22 -42.37 28.44
C ASP A 77 -0.72 -42.12 29.85
N ILE A 78 -1.99 -41.73 30.00
CA ILE A 78 -2.67 -41.57 31.28
C ILE A 78 -4.07 -42.15 31.19
N VAL A 79 -4.49 -42.88 32.23
CA VAL A 79 -5.88 -43.28 32.45
C VAL A 79 -6.35 -42.79 33.81
N VAL A 80 -7.50 -42.11 33.82
CA VAL A 80 -8.23 -41.75 35.03
C VAL A 80 -9.33 -42.77 35.26
N TYR A 81 -9.43 -43.30 36.48
CA TYR A 81 -10.41 -44.30 36.89
C TYR A 81 -11.53 -43.67 37.70
N ARG A 82 -12.72 -44.29 37.71
CA ARG A 82 -13.87 -43.81 38.51
C ARG A 82 -13.98 -44.51 39.88
N ASP A 83 -13.35 -45.68 40.03
CA ASP A 83 -13.44 -46.53 41.21
C ASP A 83 -12.05 -46.87 41.77
N GLU A 84 -11.96 -47.09 43.09
CA GLU A 84 -10.71 -47.42 43.78
C GLU A 84 -10.09 -48.75 43.32
N LYS A 85 -10.90 -49.68 42.80
CA LYS A 85 -10.42 -50.94 42.25
C LYS A 85 -9.83 -50.78 40.84
N LYS A 86 -9.87 -49.58 40.26
CA LYS A 86 -9.38 -49.25 38.91
C LYS A 86 -9.97 -50.14 37.82
N THR A 87 -11.28 -50.44 37.93
CA THR A 87 -12.00 -51.29 36.98
C THR A 87 -12.77 -50.51 35.92
N ILE A 88 -13.11 -49.25 36.21
CA ILE A 88 -13.86 -48.35 35.34
C ILE A 88 -12.92 -47.26 34.83
N ASN A 89 -12.46 -47.41 33.58
CA ASN A 89 -11.68 -46.39 32.88
C ASN A 89 -12.60 -45.22 32.53
N TYR A 90 -12.34 -44.04 33.08
CA TYR A 90 -13.18 -42.86 32.90
C TYR A 90 -12.67 -41.94 31.79
N LEU A 91 -11.38 -41.61 31.81
CA LEU A 91 -10.73 -40.74 30.84
C LEU A 91 -9.44 -41.40 30.36
N VAL A 92 -9.23 -41.41 29.06
CA VAL A 92 -7.93 -41.69 28.44
C VAL A 92 -7.30 -40.37 28.01
N VAL A 93 -6.01 -40.24 28.25
CA VAL A 93 -5.21 -39.12 27.75
C VAL A 93 -4.15 -39.63 26.81
N GLU A 94 -4.04 -38.95 25.67
CA GLU A 94 -2.94 -39.10 24.72
C GLU A 94 -2.13 -37.80 24.72
N ASN A 95 -0.85 -37.90 25.04
CA ASN A 95 0.09 -36.79 25.06
C ASN A 95 1.01 -36.86 23.85
N LYS A 96 1.45 -35.69 23.38
CA LYS A 96 2.54 -35.57 22.41
C LYS A 96 3.45 -34.42 22.81
N LYS A 97 4.72 -34.49 22.40
CA LYS A 97 5.67 -33.39 22.53
C LYS A 97 5.09 -32.07 21.98
N THR A 98 5.50 -30.95 22.54
CA THR A 98 4.93 -29.61 22.27
C THR A 98 5.04 -29.12 20.83
N ASN A 99 6.09 -29.53 20.09
CA ASN A 99 6.38 -29.07 18.73
C ASN A 99 6.07 -30.15 17.69
N ILE A 100 4.79 -30.45 17.50
CA ILE A 100 4.32 -31.36 16.45
C ILE A 100 3.47 -30.62 15.41
N SER A 101 3.43 -31.15 14.19
CA SER A 101 2.59 -30.66 13.11
C SER A 101 1.11 -30.99 13.32
N ASP A 102 0.22 -30.27 12.62
CA ASP A 102 -1.23 -30.55 12.66
C ASP A 102 -1.55 -32.01 12.26
N ILE A 103 -0.80 -32.56 11.29
CA ILE A 103 -0.96 -33.95 10.82
C ILE A 103 -0.58 -34.95 11.93
N GLU A 104 0.54 -34.71 12.63
CA GLU A 104 0.94 -35.55 13.76
C GLU A 104 -0.05 -35.44 14.92
N PHE A 105 -0.66 -34.26 15.13
CA PHE A 105 -1.70 -34.08 16.14
C PHE A 105 -2.98 -34.84 15.78
N ASP A 106 -3.39 -34.82 14.51
CA ASP A 106 -4.53 -35.61 14.03
C ASP A 106 -4.27 -37.12 14.15
N GLN A 107 -3.04 -37.58 13.91
CA GLN A 107 -2.63 -38.96 14.18
C GLN A 107 -2.74 -39.31 15.67
N ALA A 108 -2.38 -38.41 16.57
CA ALA A 108 -2.54 -38.59 18.00
C ALA A 108 -4.03 -38.69 18.41
N ILE A 109 -4.92 -37.95 17.74
CA ILE A 109 -6.37 -38.09 17.94
C ILE A 109 -6.83 -39.51 17.58
N GLU A 110 -6.43 -40.02 16.42
CA GLU A 110 -6.79 -41.37 15.98
C GLU A 110 -6.20 -42.46 16.90
N GLN A 111 -4.95 -42.30 17.35
CA GLN A 111 -4.34 -43.18 18.34
C GLN A 111 -5.13 -43.17 19.65
N GLY A 112 -5.43 -41.98 20.17
CA GLY A 112 -6.20 -41.78 21.40
C GLY A 112 -7.60 -42.38 21.34
N PHE A 113 -8.32 -42.24 20.22
CA PHE A 113 -9.63 -42.87 20.03
C PHE A 113 -9.52 -44.39 20.03
N GLY A 114 -8.48 -44.92 19.40
CA GLY A 114 -8.20 -46.35 19.43
C GLY A 114 -7.95 -46.89 20.83
N ASN A 115 -7.21 -46.14 21.65
CA ASN A 115 -6.94 -46.44 23.06
C ASN A 115 -8.22 -46.34 23.91
N ALA A 116 -8.95 -45.23 23.80
CA ALA A 116 -10.18 -44.96 24.55
C ALA A 116 -11.29 -45.99 24.27
N ASN A 117 -11.52 -46.35 23.00
CA ASN A 117 -12.51 -47.37 22.64
C ASN A 117 -12.13 -48.76 23.18
N SER A 118 -10.86 -49.14 23.08
CA SER A 118 -10.37 -50.45 23.56
C SER A 118 -10.46 -50.57 25.08
N LEU A 119 -10.21 -49.47 25.80
CA LEU A 119 -10.35 -49.36 27.25
C LEU A 119 -11.79 -49.08 27.71
N ARG A 120 -12.73 -48.85 26.78
CA ARG A 120 -14.12 -48.45 27.07
C ARG A 120 -14.22 -47.21 27.96
N ALA A 121 -13.36 -46.23 27.72
CA ALA A 121 -13.36 -44.97 28.46
C ALA A 121 -14.54 -44.08 28.07
N ASN A 122 -15.02 -43.26 29.02
CA ASN A 122 -16.07 -42.27 28.77
C ASN A 122 -15.58 -41.16 27.84
N TYR A 123 -14.36 -40.66 28.12
CA TYR A 123 -13.80 -39.48 27.47
C TYR A 123 -12.38 -39.73 26.97
N LEU A 124 -11.97 -38.92 25.99
CA LEU A 124 -10.60 -38.82 25.50
C LEU A 124 -10.13 -37.37 25.61
N LEU A 125 -8.91 -37.15 26.10
CA LEU A 125 -8.20 -35.86 26.04
C LEU A 125 -6.90 -36.05 25.26
N VAL A 126 -6.68 -35.23 24.24
CA VAL A 126 -5.46 -35.24 23.44
C VAL A 126 -4.75 -33.90 23.63
N SER A 127 -3.48 -33.93 24.02
CA SER A 127 -2.76 -32.69 24.38
C SER A 127 -1.28 -32.68 24.03
N ASN A 128 -0.84 -31.56 23.45
CA ASN A 128 0.57 -31.17 23.35
C ASN A 128 0.86 -29.87 24.14
N LEU A 129 0.03 -29.56 25.15
CA LEU A 129 -0.03 -28.32 25.93
C LEU A 129 -0.54 -27.07 25.20
N TYR A 130 -0.20 -26.88 23.93
CA TYR A 130 -0.65 -25.73 23.13
C TYR A 130 -1.99 -25.97 22.45
N ASN A 131 -2.28 -27.23 22.13
CA ASN A 131 -3.53 -27.69 21.57
C ASN A 131 -4.08 -28.78 22.48
N ILE A 132 -5.35 -28.61 22.89
CA ILE A 132 -6.07 -29.53 23.77
C ILE A 132 -7.45 -29.76 23.16
N LYS A 133 -7.70 -31.00 22.75
CA LYS A 133 -9.02 -31.44 22.28
C LYS A 133 -9.56 -32.54 23.18
N CYS A 134 -10.85 -32.46 23.46
CA CYS A 134 -11.56 -33.36 24.36
C CYS A 134 -12.73 -34.00 23.59
N TYR A 135 -13.01 -35.28 23.80
CA TYR A 135 -14.03 -36.00 23.06
C TYR A 135 -14.92 -36.86 23.97
N ASP A 136 -16.20 -36.95 23.63
CA ASP A 136 -17.11 -37.99 24.15
C ASP A 136 -16.94 -39.27 23.32
N VAL A 137 -16.49 -40.33 23.96
CA VAL A 137 -16.19 -41.61 23.32
C VAL A 137 -17.30 -42.62 23.58
N GLN A 138 -17.87 -42.65 24.79
CA GLN A 138 -18.81 -43.70 25.18
C GLN A 138 -20.16 -43.59 24.47
N ASN A 139 -20.64 -42.39 24.19
CA ASN A 139 -22.01 -42.18 23.71
C ASN A 139 -22.16 -42.29 22.19
N TYR A 140 -21.07 -42.57 21.47
CA TYR A 140 -21.02 -42.50 20.01
C TYR A 140 -20.29 -43.70 19.39
N ALA A 141 -20.52 -43.93 18.09
CA ALA A 141 -19.86 -45.02 17.39
C ALA A 141 -18.34 -44.78 17.29
N PRO A 142 -17.48 -45.83 17.25
CA PRO A 142 -16.03 -45.67 17.25
C PRO A 142 -15.44 -44.84 16.08
N ASN A 143 -16.19 -44.64 15.01
CA ASN A 143 -15.82 -43.80 13.86
C ASN A 143 -16.33 -42.35 13.95
N GLN A 144 -17.12 -42.02 14.97
CA GLN A 144 -17.59 -40.66 15.22
C GLN A 144 -16.57 -39.93 16.11
N ARG A 145 -16.40 -38.63 15.85
CA ARG A 145 -15.46 -37.74 16.55
C ARG A 145 -16.26 -36.58 17.13
N ILE A 146 -16.88 -36.79 18.28
CA ILE A 146 -17.70 -35.75 18.93
C ILE A 146 -16.85 -34.98 19.93
N GLU A 147 -16.38 -33.82 19.50
CA GLU A 147 -15.59 -32.91 20.35
C GLU A 147 -16.50 -32.29 21.43
N ILE A 148 -16.00 -32.26 22.66
CA ILE A 148 -16.63 -31.61 23.81
C ILE A 148 -15.78 -30.41 24.24
N PRO A 149 -16.36 -29.36 24.85
CA PRO A 149 -15.63 -28.14 25.17
C PRO A 149 -14.45 -28.37 26.11
N ASP A 150 -14.64 -29.17 27.16
CA ASP A 150 -13.58 -29.62 28.07
C ASP A 150 -14.03 -30.90 28.77
N ILE A 151 -13.12 -31.59 29.47
CA ILE A 151 -13.46 -32.79 30.26
C ILE A 151 -14.16 -32.42 31.59
N PRO A 152 -15.00 -33.31 32.17
CA PRO A 152 -15.73 -33.00 33.40
C PRO A 152 -14.83 -32.82 34.63
N ILE A 153 -15.08 -31.79 35.44
CA ILE A 153 -14.38 -31.59 36.72
C ILE A 153 -14.91 -32.60 37.74
N ASN A 154 -14.01 -33.34 38.39
CA ASN A 154 -14.30 -34.31 39.46
C ASN A 154 -15.47 -35.27 39.13
N TYR A 155 -15.41 -35.88 37.93
CA TYR A 155 -16.45 -36.82 37.44
C TYR A 155 -17.87 -36.23 37.36
N GLY A 156 -17.97 -34.90 37.32
CA GLY A 156 -19.24 -34.18 37.21
C GLY A 156 -19.79 -34.19 35.78
N LEU A 157 -20.51 -33.12 35.45
CA LEU A 157 -21.06 -32.90 34.11
C LEU A 157 -20.00 -32.31 33.17
N VAL A 158 -20.12 -32.61 31.88
CA VAL A 158 -19.34 -31.96 30.83
C VAL A 158 -19.70 -30.47 30.83
N PRO A 159 -18.71 -29.56 30.85
CA PRO A 159 -19.00 -28.13 30.79
C PRO A 159 -19.63 -27.76 29.46
N ASN A 160 -20.61 -26.85 29.50
CA ASN A 160 -21.27 -26.36 28.29
C ASN A 160 -20.34 -25.55 27.40
N TYR A 161 -19.32 -24.89 27.97
CA TYR A 161 -18.41 -24.00 27.26
C TYR A 161 -16.98 -24.12 27.82
N LYS A 162 -16.00 -23.90 26.94
CA LYS A 162 -14.57 -24.03 27.27
C LYS A 162 -14.01 -22.72 27.81
N TYR A 163 -14.29 -21.61 27.14
CA TYR A 163 -13.64 -20.33 27.41
C TYR A 163 -14.48 -19.48 28.37
N ILE A 164 -13.87 -19.12 29.50
CA ILE A 164 -14.49 -18.34 30.58
C ILE A 164 -13.51 -17.26 31.00
N LYS A 165 -13.96 -16.01 30.99
CA LYS A 165 -13.10 -14.84 31.27
C LYS A 165 -12.47 -14.94 32.66
N ASN A 166 -11.14 -14.82 32.72
CA ASN A 166 -10.28 -14.94 33.90
C ASN A 166 -10.15 -16.35 34.52
N LYS A 167 -10.76 -17.39 33.93
CA LYS A 167 -10.58 -18.78 34.38
C LYS A 167 -9.87 -19.62 33.32
N ASN A 168 -10.46 -19.68 32.13
CA ASN A 168 -9.90 -20.34 30.96
C ASN A 168 -9.96 -19.31 29.83
N SER A 169 -9.11 -18.28 29.97
CA SER A 169 -9.11 -17.11 29.09
C SER A 169 -8.62 -17.45 27.69
N LEU A 170 -8.95 -16.56 26.75
CA LEU A 170 -8.51 -16.60 25.37
C LEU A 170 -6.98 -16.38 25.27
N GLU A 171 -6.38 -16.93 24.22
CA GLU A 171 -4.93 -16.94 24.01
C GLU A 171 -4.45 -15.73 23.22
N LYS A 172 -3.34 -15.12 23.67
CA LYS A 172 -2.61 -14.12 22.89
C LYS A 172 -1.84 -14.82 21.77
N VAL A 173 -1.92 -14.30 20.56
CA VAL A 173 -1.27 -14.91 19.39
C VAL A 173 -0.22 -14.00 18.77
N THR A 174 0.77 -14.61 18.10
CA THR A 174 1.77 -13.87 17.32
C THR A 174 1.18 -13.36 16.01
N PHE A 175 1.87 -12.40 15.40
CA PHE A 175 1.55 -11.86 14.08
C PHE A 175 1.42 -12.96 13.00
N GLU A 176 2.33 -13.93 12.97
CA GLU A 176 2.34 -15.00 11.96
C GLU A 176 1.11 -15.91 12.11
N THR A 177 0.77 -16.27 13.35
CA THR A 177 -0.38 -17.11 13.66
C THR A 177 -1.68 -16.39 13.32
N LEU A 178 -1.82 -15.13 13.76
CA LEU A 178 -3.01 -14.33 13.50
C LEU A 178 -3.23 -14.08 12.00
N SER A 179 -2.15 -13.79 11.25
CA SER A 179 -2.20 -13.63 9.80
C SER A 179 -2.71 -14.89 9.10
N LYS A 180 -2.25 -16.07 9.52
CA LYS A 180 -2.71 -17.36 8.97
C LYS A 180 -4.19 -17.61 9.29
N ILE A 181 -4.63 -17.28 10.50
CA ILE A 181 -6.04 -17.43 10.92
C ILE A 181 -6.93 -16.52 10.08
N PHE A 182 -6.58 -15.24 9.92
CA PHE A 182 -7.33 -14.31 9.09
C PHE A 182 -7.45 -14.78 7.63
N GLN A 183 -6.36 -15.27 7.05
CA GLN A 183 -6.40 -15.84 5.70
C GLN A 183 -7.34 -17.07 5.62
N LYS A 184 -7.24 -18.01 6.57
CA LYS A 184 -8.12 -19.19 6.61
C LYS A 184 -9.60 -18.81 6.72
N CYS A 185 -9.94 -17.85 7.60
CA CYS A 185 -11.32 -17.37 7.75
C CYS A 185 -11.86 -16.76 6.45
N HIS A 186 -11.04 -15.96 5.75
CA HIS A 186 -11.40 -15.40 4.45
C HIS A 186 -11.61 -16.47 3.39
N ASP A 187 -10.68 -17.42 3.28
CA ASP A 187 -10.73 -18.51 2.30
C ASP A 187 -12.01 -19.36 2.47
N ILE A 188 -12.44 -19.60 3.72
CA ILE A 188 -13.70 -20.30 4.03
C ILE A 188 -14.91 -19.52 3.51
N ILE A 189 -14.97 -18.22 3.80
CA ILE A 189 -16.07 -17.36 3.34
C ILE A 189 -16.09 -17.28 1.81
N TRP A 190 -14.91 -17.15 1.19
CA TRP A 190 -14.73 -17.08 -0.26
C TRP A 190 -15.03 -18.40 -0.98
N SER A 191 -14.71 -19.56 -0.37
CA SER A 191 -14.83 -20.89 -0.97
C SER A 191 -16.20 -21.09 -1.65
N GLY A 192 -16.18 -21.35 -2.96
CA GLY A 192 -17.38 -21.47 -3.80
C GLY A 192 -17.68 -20.27 -4.70
N GLY A 193 -16.82 -19.24 -4.77
CA GLY A 193 -16.87 -18.16 -5.77
C GLY A 193 -18.12 -17.26 -5.71
N LYS A 194 -18.97 -17.46 -4.69
CA LYS A 194 -20.22 -16.71 -4.48
C LYS A 194 -19.97 -15.25 -4.11
N PHE A 195 -18.82 -14.97 -3.48
CA PHE A 195 -18.39 -13.63 -3.12
C PHE A 195 -17.15 -13.25 -3.91
N ASP A 196 -17.11 -12.00 -4.38
CA ASP A 196 -15.83 -11.40 -4.75
C ASP A 196 -14.95 -11.23 -3.48
N PRO A 197 -13.61 -11.16 -3.62
CA PRO A 197 -12.71 -11.06 -2.46
C PRO A 197 -13.03 -9.91 -1.50
N SER A 198 -13.53 -8.76 -1.99
CA SER A 198 -13.92 -7.62 -1.15
C SER A 198 -15.18 -7.91 -0.34
N SER A 199 -16.17 -8.57 -0.94
CA SER A 199 -17.40 -8.92 -0.23
C SER A 199 -17.16 -10.03 0.81
N ALA A 200 -16.28 -10.99 0.51
CA ALA A 200 -15.88 -12.00 1.50
C ALA A 200 -15.17 -11.37 2.71
N PHE A 201 -14.37 -10.33 2.47
CA PHE A 201 -13.74 -9.54 3.53
C PHE A 201 -14.75 -8.77 4.37
N ASP A 202 -15.73 -8.10 3.75
CA ASP A 202 -16.78 -7.36 4.45
C ASP A 202 -17.55 -8.29 5.41
N GLU A 203 -17.93 -9.47 4.93
CA GLU A 203 -18.61 -10.49 5.75
C GLU A 203 -17.72 -11.04 6.89
N MET A 204 -16.43 -11.27 6.63
CA MET A 204 -15.48 -11.65 7.67
C MET A 204 -15.35 -10.57 8.75
N SER A 205 -15.33 -9.30 8.34
CA SER A 205 -15.19 -8.15 9.23
C SER A 205 -16.36 -8.03 10.20
N LYS A 206 -17.59 -8.31 9.74
CA LYS A 206 -18.78 -8.37 10.60
C LYS A 206 -18.64 -9.42 11.71
N ILE A 207 -18.12 -10.61 11.37
CA ILE A 207 -17.88 -11.69 12.34
C ILE A 207 -16.78 -11.30 13.34
N LEU A 208 -15.70 -10.67 12.86
CA LEU A 208 -14.64 -10.14 13.73
C LEU A 208 -15.17 -9.05 14.68
N PHE A 209 -16.10 -8.21 14.22
CA PHE A 209 -16.75 -7.19 15.06
C PHE A 209 -17.50 -7.84 16.23
N ALA A 210 -18.31 -8.86 15.92
CA ALA A 210 -19.07 -9.60 16.92
C ALA A 210 -18.14 -10.23 17.97
N LYS A 211 -17.01 -10.82 17.52
CA LYS A 211 -15.99 -11.36 18.41
C LYS A 211 -15.36 -10.30 19.31
N LEU A 212 -14.92 -9.18 18.74
CA LEU A 212 -14.31 -8.09 19.51
C LEU A 212 -15.28 -7.56 20.58
N GLN A 213 -16.57 -7.47 20.25
CA GLN A 213 -17.56 -7.04 21.23
C GLN A 213 -17.86 -8.08 22.30
N ASP A 214 -17.91 -9.36 21.96
CA ASP A 214 -18.03 -10.42 22.95
C ASP A 214 -16.86 -10.40 23.94
N GLU A 215 -15.63 -10.26 23.45
CA GLU A 215 -14.43 -10.19 24.30
C GLU A 215 -14.47 -9.01 25.28
N LYS A 216 -14.91 -7.84 24.77
CA LYS A 216 -15.00 -6.60 25.54
C LYS A 216 -16.11 -6.67 26.60
N ASN A 217 -17.29 -7.17 26.24
CA ASN A 217 -18.49 -7.09 27.08
C ASN A 217 -18.67 -8.29 28.02
N THR A 218 -18.02 -9.42 27.76
CA THR A 218 -18.05 -10.57 28.68
C THR A 218 -17.51 -10.16 30.05
N ARG A 219 -18.26 -10.46 31.11
CA ARG A 219 -17.86 -10.15 32.50
C ARG A 219 -16.92 -11.23 33.04
N ASN A 220 -16.14 -10.88 34.06
CA ASN A 220 -15.27 -11.83 34.75
C ASN A 220 -16.08 -13.04 35.24
N ASN A 221 -15.53 -14.24 35.08
CA ASN A 221 -16.15 -15.51 35.44
C ASN A 221 -17.41 -15.89 34.63
N GLN A 222 -17.71 -15.17 33.54
CA GLN A 222 -18.75 -15.54 32.58
C GLN A 222 -18.14 -16.19 31.34
N GLU A 223 -18.93 -17.01 30.68
CA GLU A 223 -18.58 -17.69 29.43
C GLU A 223 -18.58 -16.67 28.28
N TYR A 224 -17.58 -16.74 27.41
CA TYR A 224 -17.61 -16.01 26.14
C TYR A 224 -18.74 -16.58 25.28
N LYS A 225 -19.53 -15.75 24.60
CA LYS A 225 -20.58 -16.27 23.70
C LYS A 225 -20.00 -16.65 22.34
N PHE A 226 -18.86 -16.07 21.94
CA PHE A 226 -18.17 -16.37 20.69
C PHE A 226 -17.31 -17.65 20.84
N GLN A 227 -17.96 -18.80 20.93
CA GLN A 227 -17.31 -20.12 20.93
C GLN A 227 -18.32 -21.20 20.54
N ILE A 228 -17.86 -22.44 20.37
CA ILE A 228 -18.74 -23.60 20.14
C ILE A 228 -19.02 -24.28 21.50
N GLY A 229 -20.31 -24.44 21.84
CA GLY A 229 -20.74 -25.09 23.06
C GLY A 229 -20.96 -26.60 22.91
N LEU A 230 -21.22 -27.26 24.03
CA LEU A 230 -21.44 -28.70 24.11
C LEU A 230 -22.65 -29.13 23.25
N TYR A 231 -22.41 -30.04 22.31
CA TYR A 231 -23.43 -30.59 21.39
C TYR A 231 -24.17 -29.55 20.54
N GLU A 232 -23.61 -28.35 20.39
CA GLU A 232 -24.20 -27.34 19.54
C GLU A 232 -23.87 -27.61 18.07
N ASN A 233 -24.90 -27.55 17.23
CA ASN A 233 -24.74 -27.63 15.78
C ASN A 233 -24.51 -26.25 15.17
N GLU A 234 -24.23 -26.23 13.86
CA GLU A 234 -23.97 -24.99 13.10
C GLU A 234 -25.10 -23.96 13.17
N VAL A 235 -26.36 -24.40 13.33
CA VAL A 235 -27.51 -23.49 13.42
C VAL A 235 -27.49 -22.72 14.74
N ILE A 236 -27.34 -23.42 15.86
CA ILE A 236 -27.35 -22.81 17.21
C ILE A 236 -26.21 -21.82 17.36
N VAL A 237 -24.98 -22.24 17.02
CA VAL A 237 -23.81 -21.37 17.12
C VAL A 237 -23.97 -20.14 16.23
N SER A 238 -24.40 -20.33 14.98
CA SER A 238 -24.54 -19.21 14.04
C SER A 238 -25.61 -18.22 14.49
N GLN A 239 -26.75 -18.70 15.00
CA GLN A 239 -27.78 -17.81 15.58
C GLN A 239 -27.21 -16.95 16.71
N ARG A 240 -26.44 -17.56 17.63
CA ARG A 240 -25.76 -16.81 18.70
C ARG A 240 -24.77 -15.77 18.16
N ILE A 241 -24.01 -16.08 17.10
CA ILE A 241 -23.10 -15.10 16.48
C ILE A 241 -23.87 -13.96 15.81
N LEU A 242 -24.99 -14.26 15.15
CA LEU A 242 -25.86 -13.24 14.56
C LEU A 242 -26.46 -12.33 15.64
N GLU A 243 -26.86 -12.88 16.79
CA GLU A 243 -27.32 -12.09 17.94
C GLU A 243 -26.21 -11.21 18.53
N LEU A 244 -25.00 -11.75 18.71
CA LEU A 244 -23.84 -10.99 19.14
C LEU A 244 -23.53 -9.82 18.21
N TYR A 245 -23.60 -10.08 16.90
CA TYR A 245 -23.42 -9.05 15.89
C TYR A 245 -24.54 -8.00 15.96
N TYR A 246 -25.80 -8.42 16.08
CA TYR A 246 -26.93 -7.50 16.22
C TYR A 246 -26.82 -6.61 17.46
N ASP A 247 -26.36 -7.15 18.60
CA ASP A 247 -26.08 -6.37 19.79
C ASP A 247 -24.89 -5.42 19.59
N ALA A 248 -23.86 -5.85 18.87
CA ALA A 248 -22.73 -4.98 18.51
C ALA A 248 -23.18 -3.81 17.60
N GLN A 249 -24.08 -4.05 16.65
CA GLN A 249 -24.66 -3.02 15.78
C GLN A 249 -25.44 -1.97 16.57
N LYS A 250 -26.18 -2.36 17.62
CA LYS A 250 -26.90 -1.39 18.47
C LYS A 250 -25.96 -0.44 19.20
N ILE A 251 -24.74 -0.89 19.51
CA ILE A 251 -23.74 -0.08 20.20
C ILE A 251 -23.13 0.95 19.24
N ASP A 252 -22.85 0.55 18.00
CA ASP A 252 -22.37 1.46 16.96
C ASP A 252 -22.89 1.06 15.58
N GLN A 253 -24.03 1.66 15.18
CA GLN A 253 -24.65 1.43 13.87
C GLN A 253 -23.81 1.99 12.72
N THR A 254 -22.81 2.83 13.00
CA THR A 254 -22.02 3.47 11.95
C THR A 254 -20.98 2.51 11.36
N VAL A 255 -20.59 1.44 12.09
CA VAL A 255 -19.59 0.47 11.62
C VAL A 255 -20.21 -0.52 10.64
N PHE A 256 -21.38 -1.06 10.96
CA PHE A 256 -22.16 -1.87 10.03
C PHE A 256 -23.67 -1.72 10.26
N ASP A 257 -24.39 -1.46 9.17
CA ASP A 257 -25.85 -1.37 9.06
C ASP A 257 -26.48 -2.60 8.39
N ASP A 258 -25.69 -3.46 7.75
CA ASP A 258 -26.16 -4.68 7.08
C ASP A 258 -26.04 -5.94 7.96
N ASN A 259 -26.87 -6.95 7.71
CA ASN A 259 -26.74 -8.27 8.34
C ASN A 259 -25.53 -9.05 7.78
N ILE A 260 -25.12 -10.09 8.52
CA ILE A 260 -24.18 -11.11 8.04
C ILE A 260 -24.91 -12.01 7.03
N ASN A 261 -24.39 -12.11 5.81
CA ASN A 261 -24.98 -12.85 4.70
C ASN A 261 -24.19 -14.13 4.35
N VAL A 262 -23.65 -14.79 5.38
CA VAL A 262 -22.85 -16.02 5.25
C VAL A 262 -23.67 -17.23 5.69
N THR A 263 -23.44 -18.40 5.08
CA THR A 263 -24.13 -19.63 5.48
C THR A 263 -23.71 -20.06 6.89
N TYR A 264 -24.62 -20.69 7.64
CA TYR A 264 -24.35 -21.15 9.01
C TYR A 264 -23.13 -22.08 9.10
N SER A 265 -22.97 -22.99 8.15
CA SER A 265 -21.79 -23.86 8.09
C SER A 265 -20.46 -23.08 8.03
N LYS A 266 -20.42 -21.99 7.26
CA LYS A 266 -19.23 -21.13 7.15
C LYS A 266 -19.00 -20.30 8.41
N ILE A 267 -20.05 -19.76 9.01
CA ILE A 267 -19.95 -19.05 10.31
C ILE A 267 -19.40 -20.00 11.38
N PHE A 268 -19.95 -21.21 11.49
CA PHE A 268 -19.51 -22.23 12.43
C PHE A 268 -18.02 -22.55 12.28
N GLN A 269 -17.54 -22.75 11.05
CA GLN A 269 -16.12 -22.99 10.78
C GLN A 269 -15.25 -21.79 11.18
N VAL A 270 -15.66 -20.56 10.86
CA VAL A 270 -14.94 -19.34 11.23
C VAL A 270 -14.87 -19.18 12.76
N VAL A 271 -15.95 -19.46 13.49
CA VAL A 271 -15.96 -19.48 14.96
C VAL A 271 -14.95 -20.50 15.48
N GLY A 272 -14.89 -21.69 14.87
CA GLY A 272 -13.94 -22.74 15.21
C GLY A 272 -12.48 -22.27 15.23
N PHE A 273 -12.08 -21.42 14.27
CA PHE A 273 -10.72 -20.87 14.18
C PHE A 273 -10.45 -19.65 15.07
N LEU A 274 -11.50 -18.92 15.45
CA LEU A 274 -11.37 -17.66 16.18
C LEU A 274 -11.69 -17.79 17.67
N GLN A 275 -12.37 -18.84 18.11
CA GLN A 275 -12.88 -18.97 19.48
C GLN A 275 -11.80 -19.05 20.57
N ASN A 276 -10.60 -19.53 20.26
CA ASN A 276 -9.53 -19.69 21.26
C ASN A 276 -8.62 -18.46 21.36
N ILE A 277 -8.60 -17.57 20.37
CA ILE A 277 -7.69 -16.42 20.33
C ILE A 277 -8.32 -15.20 20.98
N SER A 278 -7.53 -14.35 21.62
CA SER A 278 -7.95 -13.01 22.03
C SER A 278 -7.51 -11.98 21.01
N LEU A 279 -8.45 -11.25 20.41
CA LEU A 279 -8.11 -10.08 19.59
C LEU A 279 -7.88 -8.82 20.44
N SER A 280 -8.48 -8.78 21.63
CA SER A 280 -8.40 -7.64 22.54
C SER A 280 -7.06 -7.60 23.27
N GLU A 281 -6.61 -8.74 23.79
CA GLU A 281 -5.38 -8.84 24.58
C GLU A 281 -4.13 -9.16 23.76
N THR A 282 -4.29 -9.55 22.49
CA THR A 282 -3.17 -9.67 21.54
C THR A 282 -2.56 -8.29 21.32
N ASP A 283 -1.23 -8.26 21.30
CA ASP A 283 -0.42 -7.06 21.12
C ASP A 283 -0.89 -6.22 19.93
N LEU A 284 -0.98 -4.90 20.13
CA LEU A 284 -1.48 -3.93 19.15
C LEU A 284 -0.69 -3.98 17.84
N ASP A 285 0.63 -4.09 17.92
CA ASP A 285 1.47 -4.18 16.73
C ASP A 285 1.27 -5.52 16.01
N ALA A 286 1.11 -6.62 16.75
CA ALA A 286 0.85 -7.93 16.16
C ALA A 286 -0.48 -7.99 15.38
N LYS A 287 -1.58 -7.47 15.96
CA LYS A 287 -2.89 -7.47 15.29
C LYS A 287 -2.99 -6.46 14.15
N GLY A 288 -2.43 -5.27 14.33
CA GLY A 288 -2.38 -4.25 13.28
C GLY A 288 -1.59 -4.73 12.05
N GLN A 289 -0.41 -5.32 12.26
CA GLN A 289 0.39 -5.86 11.15
C GLN A 289 -0.31 -7.03 10.46
N ALA A 290 -0.95 -7.92 11.22
CA ALA A 290 -1.65 -9.09 10.65
C ALA A 290 -2.82 -8.64 9.76
N PHE A 291 -3.57 -7.65 10.21
CA PHE A 291 -4.68 -7.07 9.45
C PHE A 291 -4.20 -6.30 8.22
N GLU A 292 -3.16 -5.46 8.33
CA GLU A 292 -2.56 -4.74 7.19
C GLU A 292 -2.00 -5.72 6.14
N LYS A 293 -1.30 -6.78 6.57
CA LYS A 293 -0.78 -7.80 5.64
C LYS A 293 -1.92 -8.50 4.91
N PHE A 294 -2.98 -8.84 5.64
CA PHE A 294 -4.17 -9.46 5.07
C PHE A 294 -4.88 -8.52 4.07
N LEU A 295 -5.08 -7.25 4.42
CA LEU A 295 -5.56 -6.21 3.50
C LEU A 295 -4.66 -6.12 2.25
N GLY A 296 -3.34 -6.11 2.42
CA GLY A 296 -2.39 -6.07 1.31
C GLY A 296 -2.45 -7.27 0.36
N VAL A 297 -2.97 -8.42 0.79
CA VAL A 297 -3.20 -9.61 -0.05
C VAL A 297 -4.53 -9.50 -0.80
N ILE A 298 -5.61 -9.15 -0.10
CA ILE A 298 -6.96 -9.03 -0.69
C ILE A 298 -7.04 -7.90 -1.70
N PHE A 299 -6.43 -6.75 -1.41
CA PHE A 299 -6.50 -5.55 -2.24
C PHE A 299 -5.40 -5.51 -3.32
N ARG A 300 -4.97 -6.67 -3.84
CA ARG A 300 -4.15 -6.74 -5.07
C ARG A 300 -5.07 -6.70 -6.30
N GLY A 301 -4.68 -5.98 -7.36
CA GLY A 301 -5.51 -5.82 -8.57
C GLY A 301 -6.43 -4.61 -8.50
N ASP A 302 -7.65 -4.70 -9.03
CA ASP A 302 -8.58 -3.58 -9.21
C ASP A 302 -8.99 -2.90 -7.89
N LEU A 303 -9.06 -3.66 -6.79
CA LEU A 303 -9.37 -3.13 -5.46
C LEU A 303 -8.20 -2.35 -4.84
N GLY A 304 -6.97 -2.53 -5.33
CA GLY A 304 -5.78 -1.82 -4.84
C GLY A 304 -5.75 -0.33 -5.18
N GLN A 305 -6.71 0.14 -5.99
CA GLN A 305 -6.84 1.56 -6.34
C GLN A 305 -7.20 2.48 -5.18
N PHE A 306 -7.79 1.92 -4.12
CA PHE A 306 -8.23 2.66 -2.94
C PHE A 306 -7.16 2.74 -1.83
N PHE A 307 -5.95 2.20 -2.07
CA PHE A 307 -4.89 2.11 -1.06
C PHE A 307 -3.65 2.92 -1.43
N THR A 308 -3.32 3.91 -0.60
CA THR A 308 -2.01 4.56 -0.67
C THR A 308 -0.96 3.65 -0.02
N ARG A 309 0.08 3.28 -0.78
CA ARG A 309 1.14 2.38 -0.29
C ARG A 309 1.81 2.93 0.98
N ARG A 310 2.13 2.02 1.91
CA ARG A 310 2.72 2.29 3.23
C ARG A 310 3.90 3.26 3.18
N GLN A 311 4.83 3.07 2.25
CA GLN A 311 6.02 3.92 2.13
C GLN A 311 5.67 5.40 1.88
N ILE A 312 4.61 5.66 1.09
CA ILE A 312 4.10 7.01 0.80
C ILE A 312 3.42 7.60 2.04
N VAL A 313 2.56 6.80 2.69
CA VAL A 313 1.84 7.20 3.90
C VAL A 313 2.81 7.54 5.03
N GLU A 314 3.75 6.64 5.34
CA GLU A 314 4.77 6.83 6.36
C GLU A 314 5.61 8.07 6.11
N PHE A 315 6.03 8.29 4.86
CA PHE A 315 6.84 9.46 4.52
C PHE A 315 6.07 10.76 4.74
N ALA A 316 4.81 10.86 4.28
CA ALA A 316 4.00 12.06 4.46
C ALA A 316 3.64 12.32 5.94
N VAL A 317 3.31 11.29 6.71
CA VAL A 317 3.09 11.39 8.17
C VAL A 317 4.37 11.86 8.88
N ASN A 318 5.53 11.28 8.55
CA ASN A 318 6.80 11.68 9.16
C ASN A 318 7.30 13.05 8.69
N PHE A 319 6.85 13.54 7.53
CA PHE A 319 7.17 14.88 7.04
C PHE A 319 6.39 15.95 7.82
N LEU A 320 5.13 15.70 8.16
CA LEU A 320 4.26 16.66 8.87
C LEU A 320 4.23 16.49 10.38
N GLU A 321 4.74 15.38 10.92
CA GLU A 321 4.94 15.12 12.35
C GLU A 321 3.67 15.44 13.18
N PRO A 322 2.59 14.63 13.05
CA PRO A 322 1.40 14.79 13.87
C PRO A 322 1.72 14.60 15.36
N THR A 323 0.98 15.32 16.20
CA THR A 323 1.05 15.33 17.66
C THR A 323 -0.34 15.09 18.25
N GLU A 324 -0.41 14.85 19.56
CA GLU A 324 -1.66 14.66 20.30
C GLU A 324 -2.56 15.90 20.34
N LYS A 325 -2.06 17.06 19.90
CA LYS A 325 -2.80 18.33 19.83
C LYS A 325 -3.44 18.57 18.47
N ASP A 326 -3.05 17.81 17.45
CA ASP A 326 -3.56 18.01 16.10
C ASP A 326 -4.98 17.46 15.97
N TYR A 327 -5.84 18.22 15.30
CA TYR A 327 -7.14 17.76 14.80
C TYR A 327 -6.91 17.36 13.34
N ILE A 328 -6.92 16.05 13.11
CA ILE A 328 -6.49 15.41 11.87
C ILE A 328 -7.72 15.00 11.06
N LEU A 329 -7.74 15.40 9.79
CA LEU A 329 -8.77 15.00 8.84
C LEU A 329 -8.13 14.38 7.59
N ASP A 330 -8.68 13.25 7.14
CA ASP A 330 -8.48 12.74 5.78
C ASP A 330 -9.83 12.74 5.03
N PRO A 331 -10.09 13.73 4.14
CA PRO A 331 -11.37 13.84 3.45
C PRO A 331 -11.59 12.85 2.29
N SER A 332 -10.62 11.96 2.05
CA SER A 332 -10.74 10.87 1.09
C SER A 332 -9.91 9.70 1.63
N CYS A 333 -10.35 9.18 2.77
CA CYS A 333 -9.51 8.34 3.62
C CYS A 333 -9.28 6.93 3.09
N GLY A 334 -10.07 6.47 2.11
CA GLY A 334 -9.97 5.10 1.60
C GLY A 334 -10.06 4.11 2.76
N SER A 335 -9.11 3.18 2.85
CA SER A 335 -9.04 2.23 3.97
C SER A 335 -8.48 2.81 5.28
N GLY A 336 -8.27 4.12 5.39
CA GLY A 336 -7.82 4.78 6.62
C GLY A 336 -6.31 4.88 6.83
N GLY A 337 -5.49 4.60 5.81
CA GLY A 337 -4.03 4.53 5.96
C GLY A 337 -3.38 5.77 6.60
N PHE A 338 -3.73 6.98 6.17
CA PHE A 338 -3.18 8.20 6.78
C PHE A 338 -3.61 8.40 8.23
N LEU A 339 -4.86 8.07 8.56
CA LEU A 339 -5.38 8.15 9.94
C LEU A 339 -4.67 7.15 10.84
N LEU A 340 -4.53 5.91 10.38
CA LEU A 340 -3.86 4.84 11.12
C LEU A 340 -2.39 5.18 11.40
N TYR A 341 -1.64 5.62 10.39
CA TYR A 341 -0.23 5.95 10.58
C TYR A 341 -0.02 7.20 11.41
N SER A 342 -0.95 8.16 11.36
CA SER A 342 -0.97 9.30 12.28
C SER A 342 -1.22 8.83 13.72
N LEU A 343 -2.19 7.93 13.93
CA LEU A 343 -2.46 7.31 15.23
C LEU A 343 -1.23 6.60 15.78
N LYS A 344 -0.61 5.71 15.00
CA LYS A 344 0.62 4.99 15.41
C LYS A 344 1.75 5.94 15.79
N LYS A 345 1.94 7.01 15.01
CA LYS A 345 2.98 8.02 15.27
C LYS A 345 2.74 8.75 16.60
N VAL A 346 1.52 9.20 16.83
CA VAL A 346 1.14 9.94 18.05
C VAL A 346 1.17 9.03 19.28
N ILE A 347 0.65 7.80 19.20
CA ILE A 347 0.74 6.81 20.28
C ILE A 347 2.20 6.60 20.70
N LYS A 348 3.08 6.36 19.71
CA LYS A 348 4.51 6.17 19.97
C LYS A 348 5.13 7.38 20.66
N GLN A 349 4.77 8.59 20.23
CA GLN A 349 5.24 9.82 20.86
C GLN A 349 4.74 9.94 22.31
N ILE A 350 3.44 9.74 22.58
CA ILE A 350 2.87 9.77 23.93
C ILE A 350 3.57 8.74 24.85
N GLN A 351 3.78 7.52 24.36
CA GLN A 351 4.47 6.48 25.12
C GLN A 351 5.93 6.85 25.45
N GLN A 352 6.62 7.51 24.53
CA GLN A 352 7.99 7.99 24.73
C GLN A 352 8.04 9.16 25.72
N ASP A 353 7.15 10.14 25.56
CA ASP A 353 7.14 11.37 26.35
C ASP A 353 6.69 11.13 27.81
N PHE A 354 5.85 10.12 28.06
CA PHE A 354 5.27 9.82 29.38
C PHE A 354 5.62 8.43 29.92
N SER A 355 6.74 7.85 29.49
CA SER A 355 7.16 6.50 29.89
C SER A 355 7.15 6.30 31.42
N GLY A 356 6.60 5.18 31.89
CA GLY A 356 6.46 4.86 33.32
C GLY A 356 5.16 5.34 33.98
N ASN A 357 4.24 5.97 33.25
CA ASN A 357 2.90 6.34 33.74
C ASN A 357 1.79 5.77 32.84
N ASP A 358 1.58 4.45 32.92
CA ASP A 358 0.67 3.70 32.04
C ASP A 358 -0.77 4.23 32.06
N HIS A 359 -1.26 4.67 33.24
CA HIS A 359 -2.61 5.22 33.35
C HIS A 359 -2.76 6.54 32.60
N PHE A 360 -1.78 7.45 32.73
CA PHE A 360 -1.80 8.72 32.00
C PHE A 360 -1.63 8.53 30.50
N ILE A 361 -0.74 7.62 30.06
CA ILE A 361 -0.57 7.23 28.65
C ILE A 361 -1.91 6.74 28.08
N THR A 362 -2.59 5.84 28.81
CA THR A 362 -3.86 5.27 28.35
C THR A 362 -4.93 6.35 28.17
N ASN A 363 -5.07 7.27 29.12
CA ASN A 363 -6.04 8.37 29.03
C ASN A 363 -5.71 9.31 27.86
N LYS A 364 -4.43 9.67 27.66
CA LYS A 364 -3.99 10.52 26.54
C LYS A 364 -4.28 9.89 25.18
N ILE A 365 -4.01 8.59 25.04
CA ILE A 365 -4.32 7.85 23.81
C ILE A 365 -5.84 7.84 23.58
N TYR A 366 -6.64 7.60 24.62
CA TYR A 366 -8.10 7.59 24.53
C TYR A 366 -8.69 8.95 24.11
N ASP A 367 -8.20 10.04 24.70
CA ASP A 367 -8.66 11.39 24.37
C ASP A 367 -8.37 11.71 22.89
N PHE A 368 -7.16 11.38 22.44
CA PHE A 368 -6.75 11.60 21.05
C PHE A 368 -7.55 10.75 20.06
N THR A 369 -7.71 9.43 20.32
CA THR A 369 -8.39 8.53 19.38
C THR A 369 -9.85 8.92 19.17
N ARG A 370 -10.55 9.38 20.22
CA ARG A 370 -11.95 9.81 20.12
C ARG A 370 -12.15 11.23 19.63
N GLY A 371 -11.25 12.15 20.00
CA GLY A 371 -11.46 13.59 19.80
C GLY A 371 -10.82 14.17 18.54
N ASN A 372 -9.78 13.52 17.99
CA ASN A 372 -8.81 14.21 17.13
C ASN A 372 -8.61 13.58 15.75
N LEU A 373 -9.16 12.40 15.47
CA LEU A 373 -9.03 11.73 14.18
C LEU A 373 -10.37 11.73 13.44
N TYR A 374 -10.39 12.15 12.18
CA TYR A 374 -11.59 12.28 11.36
C TYR A 374 -11.33 11.80 9.93
N GLY A 375 -12.30 11.11 9.34
CA GLY A 375 -12.19 10.59 7.97
C GLY A 375 -13.47 10.76 7.18
N ILE A 376 -13.35 10.95 5.87
CA ILE A 376 -14.48 10.94 4.95
C ILE A 376 -14.15 9.99 3.79
N GLU A 377 -15.04 9.06 3.50
CA GLU A 377 -14.91 8.12 2.38
C GLU A 377 -16.24 7.95 1.67
N ILE A 378 -16.26 8.11 0.34
CA ILE A 378 -17.48 8.08 -0.45
C ILE A 378 -18.06 6.67 -0.59
N ASN A 379 -17.20 5.64 -0.62
CA ASN A 379 -17.64 4.26 -0.74
C ASN A 379 -17.92 3.63 0.65
N ASN A 380 -19.17 3.21 0.86
CA ASN A 380 -19.59 2.64 2.14
C ASN A 380 -18.73 1.44 2.55
N LYS A 381 -18.53 0.45 1.65
CA LYS A 381 -17.71 -0.73 1.96
C LYS A 381 -16.29 -0.34 2.37
N ILE A 382 -15.65 0.57 1.63
CA ILE A 382 -14.28 1.01 1.94
C ILE A 382 -14.22 1.80 3.26
N SER A 383 -15.23 2.64 3.55
CA SER A 383 -15.33 3.35 4.83
C SER A 383 -15.43 2.38 6.02
N ARG A 384 -16.13 1.25 5.86
CA ARG A 384 -16.22 0.19 6.88
C ARG A 384 -14.88 -0.50 7.11
N LEU A 385 -14.08 -0.69 6.04
CA LEU A 385 -12.70 -1.18 6.16
C LEU A 385 -11.86 -0.24 7.03
N ALA A 386 -11.95 1.07 6.77
CA ALA A 386 -11.22 2.06 7.55
C ALA A 386 -11.62 2.04 9.02
N LYS A 387 -12.93 1.98 9.32
CA LYS A 387 -13.43 1.83 10.69
C LYS A 387 -12.88 0.59 11.36
N MET A 388 -12.87 -0.53 10.64
CA MET A 388 -12.35 -1.79 11.16
C MET A 388 -10.85 -1.77 11.44
N ASP A 389 -10.07 -1.20 10.52
CA ASP A 389 -8.63 -1.05 10.70
C ASP A 389 -8.33 -0.18 11.94
N MET A 390 -9.08 0.91 12.13
CA MET A 390 -8.98 1.76 13.33
C MET A 390 -9.39 1.02 14.61
N ILE A 391 -10.48 0.24 14.61
CA ILE A 391 -10.91 -0.57 15.77
C ILE A 391 -9.81 -1.56 16.18
N ILE A 392 -9.23 -2.26 15.21
CA ILE A 392 -8.18 -3.26 15.47
C ILE A 392 -6.91 -2.60 16.03
N ASN A 393 -6.58 -1.38 15.60
CA ASN A 393 -5.33 -0.70 15.96
C ASN A 393 -5.42 0.25 17.18
N GLY A 394 -6.48 0.16 18.00
CA GLY A 394 -6.56 0.93 19.26
C GLY A 394 -7.66 1.98 19.33
N ASP A 395 -8.67 1.87 18.46
CA ASP A 395 -9.87 2.72 18.39
C ASP A 395 -9.61 4.11 17.75
N GLY A 396 -10.66 4.72 17.20
CA GLY A 396 -10.62 5.94 16.37
C GLY A 396 -11.58 5.92 15.18
N HIS A 397 -12.52 4.96 15.16
CA HIS A 397 -13.45 4.73 14.06
C HIS A 397 -14.69 5.65 14.09
N THR A 398 -15.01 6.24 15.25
CA THR A 398 -16.27 6.94 15.51
C THR A 398 -16.48 8.18 14.65
N ASN A 399 -15.41 8.73 14.10
CA ASN A 399 -15.40 9.97 13.33
C ASN A 399 -15.16 9.77 11.82
N ILE A 400 -15.31 8.53 11.34
CA ILE A 400 -15.25 8.22 9.91
C ILE A 400 -16.67 8.27 9.33
N GLU A 401 -16.89 9.17 8.38
CA GLU A 401 -18.18 9.37 7.73
C GLU A 401 -18.20 8.82 6.29
N ASN A 402 -19.30 8.16 5.92
CA ASN A 402 -19.54 7.79 4.54
C ASN A 402 -20.19 8.94 3.76
N ASN A 403 -19.38 9.75 3.07
CA ASN A 403 -19.82 10.94 2.34
C ASN A 403 -18.76 11.36 1.31
N THR A 404 -19.06 12.32 0.46
CA THR A 404 -18.02 12.95 -0.38
C THR A 404 -17.22 13.98 0.41
N GLY A 405 -15.89 13.95 0.26
CA GLY A 405 -14.99 14.96 0.83
C GLY A 405 -15.22 16.38 0.29
N LEU A 406 -15.97 16.54 -0.81
CA LEU A 406 -16.35 17.85 -1.37
C LEU A 406 -17.67 18.39 -0.81
N ASN A 407 -18.34 17.65 0.08
CA ASN A 407 -19.59 18.11 0.70
C ASN A 407 -19.34 19.30 1.63
N ASN A 408 -20.39 20.06 1.93
CA ASN A 408 -20.37 21.17 2.88
C ASN A 408 -21.16 20.90 4.16
N LYS A 409 -21.89 19.78 4.22
CA LYS A 409 -22.65 19.33 5.40
C LYS A 409 -22.44 17.84 5.62
N TYR A 410 -22.18 17.50 6.87
CA TYR A 410 -21.83 16.16 7.31
C TYR A 410 -22.79 15.73 8.43
N GLN A 411 -23.01 14.42 8.55
CA GLN A 411 -23.81 13.86 9.64
C GLN A 411 -23.07 14.02 10.97
N ASN A 412 -21.75 13.85 10.95
CA ASN A 412 -20.90 14.16 12.09
C ASN A 412 -20.74 15.68 12.20
N THR A 413 -21.39 16.28 13.20
CA THR A 413 -21.34 17.73 13.45
C THR A 413 -19.95 18.23 13.83
N ASN A 414 -19.04 17.33 14.23
CA ASN A 414 -17.65 17.64 14.48
C ASN A 414 -16.80 17.71 13.20
N ILE A 415 -17.40 17.58 12.00
CA ILE A 415 -16.74 17.83 10.72
C ILE A 415 -17.28 19.14 10.14
N HIS A 416 -16.56 20.24 10.39
CA HIS A 416 -16.92 21.55 9.88
C HIS A 416 -15.69 22.40 9.52
N TYR A 417 -15.93 23.49 8.79
CA TYR A 417 -14.86 24.37 8.30
C TYR A 417 -14.13 25.09 9.43
N GLY A 418 -12.83 25.33 9.24
CA GLY A 418 -11.99 26.09 10.15
C GLY A 418 -11.56 25.37 11.43
N GLN A 419 -11.74 24.05 11.50
CA GLN A 419 -11.50 23.26 12.72
C GLN A 419 -10.17 22.49 12.72
N PHE A 420 -9.72 22.04 11.55
CA PHE A 420 -8.64 21.04 11.49
C PHE A 420 -7.26 21.70 11.42
N SER A 421 -6.28 21.16 12.15
CA SER A 421 -4.89 21.62 12.12
C SER A 421 -4.00 20.77 11.21
N LEU A 422 -4.41 19.55 10.89
CA LEU A 422 -3.68 18.69 9.97
C LEU A 422 -4.63 18.01 8.98
N ILE A 423 -4.29 18.09 7.70
CA ILE A 423 -4.91 17.27 6.67
C ILE A 423 -3.85 16.42 5.99
N LEU A 424 -4.11 15.12 5.88
CA LEU A 424 -3.28 14.16 5.14
C LEU A 424 -4.21 13.40 4.22
N SER A 425 -3.98 13.43 2.91
CA SER A 425 -4.96 12.84 1.98
C SER A 425 -4.39 12.43 0.62
N ASN A 426 -5.07 11.48 -0.02
CA ASN A 426 -4.85 11.07 -1.40
C ASN A 426 -6.18 11.07 -2.17
N PRO A 427 -6.64 12.24 -2.66
CA PRO A 427 -7.92 12.36 -3.35
C PRO A 427 -7.94 11.68 -4.73
N PRO A 428 -9.12 11.38 -5.27
CA PRO A 428 -9.26 10.85 -6.63
C PRO A 428 -8.72 11.85 -7.67
N PHE A 429 -7.78 11.37 -8.50
CA PHE A 429 -7.03 12.21 -9.43
C PHE A 429 -7.74 12.39 -10.78
N GLY A 430 -7.69 13.61 -11.33
CA GLY A 430 -7.99 13.85 -12.74
C GLY A 430 -9.43 13.62 -13.17
N VAL A 431 -10.34 13.46 -12.21
CA VAL A 431 -11.77 13.35 -12.45
C VAL A 431 -12.29 14.76 -12.73
N LYS A 432 -13.16 14.90 -13.75
CA LYS A 432 -13.86 16.15 -14.01
C LYS A 432 -15.19 16.15 -13.27
N ILE A 433 -15.27 16.93 -12.20
CA ILE A 433 -16.51 17.12 -11.43
C ILE A 433 -17.42 18.07 -12.19
N LYS A 434 -18.65 17.63 -12.46
CA LYS A 434 -19.66 18.41 -13.18
C LYS A 434 -20.52 19.23 -12.21
N LYS A 435 -20.98 20.39 -12.67
CA LYS A 435 -21.95 21.20 -11.92
C LYS A 435 -23.23 20.39 -11.64
N GLY A 436 -23.75 20.47 -10.41
CA GLY A 436 -24.93 19.74 -9.97
C GLY A 436 -24.76 18.23 -9.75
N SER A 437 -23.53 17.70 -9.80
CA SER A 437 -23.26 16.28 -9.49
C SER A 437 -23.42 16.02 -7.99
N GLN A 438 -24.57 15.49 -7.57
CA GLN A 438 -24.83 15.19 -6.16
C GLN A 438 -23.94 14.07 -5.62
N ASP A 439 -23.60 13.07 -6.45
CA ASP A 439 -22.70 11.99 -6.06
C ASP A 439 -21.31 12.53 -5.69
N ASP A 440 -20.81 13.51 -6.46
CA ASP A 440 -19.49 14.10 -6.24
C ASP A 440 -19.48 15.22 -5.19
N LEU A 441 -20.54 16.04 -5.12
CA LEU A 441 -20.58 17.29 -4.34
C LEU A 441 -21.46 17.20 -3.09
N GLY A 442 -22.29 16.17 -2.95
CA GLY A 442 -23.28 16.05 -1.88
C GLY A 442 -24.27 17.21 -1.94
N THR A 443 -24.36 17.99 -0.85
CA THR A 443 -25.19 19.21 -0.78
C THR A 443 -24.44 20.48 -1.17
N ASN A 444 -23.20 20.36 -1.64
CA ASN A 444 -22.39 21.47 -2.12
C ASN A 444 -22.69 21.75 -3.61
N ASP A 445 -22.21 22.88 -4.13
CA ASP A 445 -22.26 23.21 -5.56
C ASP A 445 -20.92 23.82 -6.00
N LEU A 446 -20.61 23.74 -7.29
CA LEU A 446 -19.42 24.37 -7.85
C LEU A 446 -19.39 25.88 -7.59
N ASP A 447 -20.54 26.55 -7.55
CA ASP A 447 -20.63 28.00 -7.29
C ASP A 447 -20.08 28.39 -5.90
N ASN A 448 -19.94 27.44 -4.97
CA ASN A 448 -19.33 27.66 -3.66
C ASN A 448 -17.79 27.63 -3.69
N PHE A 449 -17.17 27.42 -4.86
CA PHE A 449 -15.71 27.38 -5.04
C PHE A 449 -15.21 28.57 -5.86
N GLU A 450 -14.18 29.27 -5.37
CA GLU A 450 -13.56 30.43 -6.03
C GLU A 450 -12.85 30.05 -7.34
N LEU A 451 -12.34 28.82 -7.39
CA LEU A 451 -11.61 28.29 -8.53
C LEU A 451 -12.49 27.58 -9.55
N SER A 452 -13.77 27.37 -9.25
CA SER A 452 -14.70 26.85 -10.25
C SER A 452 -15.02 27.94 -11.29
N ARG A 453 -14.84 27.60 -12.56
CA ARG A 453 -15.33 28.40 -13.70
C ARG A 453 -15.77 27.44 -14.79
N GLY A 454 -17.01 27.57 -15.26
CA GLY A 454 -17.58 26.71 -16.29
C GLY A 454 -18.40 25.55 -15.73
N THR A 455 -18.68 24.55 -16.58
CA THR A 455 -19.59 23.43 -16.27
C THR A 455 -18.90 22.22 -15.65
N SER A 456 -17.56 22.17 -15.67
CA SER A 456 -16.77 21.12 -15.02
C SER A 456 -15.38 21.60 -14.60
N VAL A 457 -14.86 21.04 -13.50
CA VAL A 457 -13.56 21.39 -12.91
C VAL A 457 -12.81 20.13 -12.53
N ASN A 458 -11.48 20.17 -12.54
CA ASN A 458 -10.64 19.05 -12.11
C ASN A 458 -10.75 18.86 -10.58
N SER A 459 -10.97 17.61 -10.14
CA SER A 459 -11.14 17.21 -8.75
C SER A 459 -9.97 17.65 -7.86
N ASP A 460 -8.72 17.51 -8.31
CA ASP A 460 -7.52 17.90 -7.56
C ASP A 460 -7.59 19.37 -7.07
N ILE A 461 -8.12 20.27 -7.91
CA ILE A 461 -8.25 21.71 -7.59
C ILE A 461 -9.35 21.92 -6.55
N LEU A 462 -10.49 21.25 -6.69
CA LEU A 462 -11.62 21.39 -5.78
C LEU A 462 -11.29 20.84 -4.40
N PHE A 463 -10.64 19.67 -4.32
CA PHE A 463 -10.20 19.10 -3.04
C PHE A 463 -9.21 20.02 -2.32
N LEU A 464 -8.22 20.59 -3.02
CA LEU A 464 -7.30 21.55 -2.39
C LEU A 464 -8.00 22.81 -1.87
N GLU A 465 -8.98 23.32 -2.61
CA GLU A 465 -9.79 24.45 -2.13
C GLU A 465 -10.64 24.05 -0.91
N GLN A 466 -11.21 22.86 -0.93
CA GLN A 466 -11.98 22.30 0.17
C GLN A 466 -11.14 22.09 1.43
N TYR A 467 -9.92 21.58 1.30
CA TYR A 467 -8.97 21.41 2.40
C TYR A 467 -8.60 22.75 3.02
N CYS A 468 -8.45 23.79 2.19
CA CYS A 468 -8.25 25.15 2.68
C CYS A 468 -9.41 25.63 3.56
N LYS A 469 -10.67 25.27 3.24
CA LYS A 469 -11.84 25.61 4.06
C LYS A 469 -11.87 24.83 5.38
N PHE A 470 -11.52 23.54 5.36
CA PHE A 470 -11.46 22.72 6.56
C PHE A 470 -10.38 23.14 7.55
N LEU A 471 -9.22 23.57 7.06
CA LEU A 471 -8.11 23.97 7.94
C LEU A 471 -8.45 25.22 8.76
N THR A 472 -8.07 25.20 10.03
CA THR A 472 -8.09 26.35 10.95
C THR A 472 -7.29 27.53 10.38
N ASN A 473 -7.70 28.75 10.75
CA ASN A 473 -6.94 29.98 10.47
C ASN A 473 -6.02 30.35 11.65
N ASP A 474 -6.09 29.62 12.77
CA ASP A 474 -5.24 29.89 13.93
C ASP A 474 -3.84 29.31 13.71
N ILE A 475 -2.87 30.18 13.44
CA ILE A 475 -1.48 29.76 13.20
C ILE A 475 -0.83 29.11 14.43
N ARG A 476 -1.36 29.33 15.64
CA ARG A 476 -0.89 28.68 16.87
C ARG A 476 -1.13 27.18 16.87
N GLU A 477 -2.12 26.73 16.09
CA GLU A 477 -2.43 25.32 15.87
C GLU A 477 -1.63 24.71 14.70
N ASN A 478 -0.75 25.49 14.06
CA ASN A 478 0.12 25.05 12.97
C ASN A 478 -0.63 24.31 11.83
N PRO A 479 -1.63 24.97 11.18
CA PRO A 479 -2.44 24.38 10.13
C PRO A 479 -1.58 23.94 8.94
N ARG A 480 -1.56 22.64 8.68
CA ARG A 480 -0.72 22.02 7.66
C ARG A 480 -1.44 20.93 6.88
N LEU A 481 -0.98 20.70 5.66
CA LEU A 481 -1.60 19.81 4.69
C LEU A 481 -0.52 19.02 3.96
N GLY A 482 -0.71 17.71 3.83
CA GLY A 482 0.07 16.81 3.00
C GLY A 482 -0.85 16.08 2.05
N VAL A 483 -0.66 16.26 0.75
CA VAL A 483 -1.59 15.74 -0.25
C VAL A 483 -0.87 15.21 -1.47
N VAL A 484 -1.35 14.08 -1.99
CA VAL A 484 -0.95 13.58 -3.30
C VAL A 484 -1.75 14.31 -4.37
N VAL A 485 -1.09 14.89 -5.38
CA VAL A 485 -1.76 15.53 -6.52
C VAL A 485 -1.06 15.20 -7.83
N GLN A 486 -1.76 15.38 -8.95
CA GLN A 486 -1.14 15.22 -10.26
C GLN A 486 -0.09 16.29 -10.56
N THR A 487 1.05 15.91 -11.16
CA THR A 487 2.08 16.87 -11.58
C THR A 487 1.54 17.91 -12.56
N GLY A 488 0.55 17.53 -13.39
CA GLY A 488 -0.13 18.44 -14.32
C GLY A 488 -0.80 19.64 -13.65
N ILE A 489 -1.28 19.48 -12.42
CA ILE A 489 -1.93 20.56 -11.65
C ILE A 489 -0.93 21.65 -11.30
N ILE A 490 0.29 21.27 -10.94
CA ILE A 490 1.33 22.19 -10.49
C ILE A 490 2.21 22.77 -11.60
N ASN A 491 2.11 22.24 -12.82
CA ASN A 491 3.01 22.59 -13.92
C ASN A 491 2.34 23.18 -15.16
N ASN A 492 1.05 22.97 -15.37
CA ASN A 492 0.39 23.36 -16.62
C ASN A 492 0.08 24.86 -16.64
N PRO A 493 0.45 25.60 -17.71
CA PRO A 493 0.07 27.00 -17.88
C PRO A 493 -1.42 27.31 -17.72
N SER A 494 -2.32 26.37 -18.03
CA SER A 494 -3.77 26.55 -17.83
C SER A 494 -4.14 26.78 -16.36
N ASN A 495 -3.32 26.27 -15.44
CA ASN A 495 -3.57 26.29 -13.99
C ASN A 495 -2.92 27.49 -13.29
N LYS A 496 -2.44 28.49 -14.05
CA LYS A 496 -1.84 29.74 -13.51
C LYS A 496 -2.69 30.40 -12.41
N LYS A 497 -4.03 30.45 -12.59
CA LYS A 497 -4.95 31.02 -11.60
C LYS A 497 -4.92 30.23 -10.29
N PHE A 498 -4.99 28.90 -10.39
CA PHE A 498 -4.90 28.00 -9.24
C PHE A 498 -3.54 28.12 -8.54
N ILE A 499 -2.41 28.16 -9.26
CA ILE A 499 -1.09 28.29 -8.61
C ILE A 499 -0.93 29.64 -7.92
N LYS A 500 -1.48 30.72 -8.48
CA LYS A 500 -1.55 32.01 -7.78
C LYS A 500 -2.36 31.86 -6.49
N TRP A 501 -3.56 31.29 -6.56
CA TRP A 501 -4.41 31.06 -5.39
C TRP A 501 -3.71 30.20 -4.32
N LEU A 502 -3.07 29.11 -4.71
CA LEU A 502 -2.32 28.22 -3.82
C LEU A 502 -1.24 28.99 -3.06
N LYS A 503 -0.39 29.75 -3.77
CA LYS A 503 0.68 30.56 -3.18
C LYS A 503 0.14 31.64 -2.24
N CYS A 504 -1.03 32.19 -2.53
CA CYS A 504 -1.65 33.24 -1.73
C CYS A 504 -2.31 32.72 -0.44
N ASN A 505 -2.76 31.46 -0.42
CA ASN A 505 -3.42 30.84 0.73
C ASN A 505 -2.47 29.99 1.59
N PHE A 506 -1.39 29.48 0.99
CA PHE A 506 -0.47 28.56 1.65
C PHE A 506 0.99 28.95 1.52
N LYS A 507 1.75 28.69 2.59
CA LYS A 507 3.20 28.52 2.57
C LYS A 507 3.53 27.14 2.05
N ILE A 508 4.37 27.03 1.02
CA ILE A 508 4.79 25.75 0.45
C ILE A 508 5.97 25.21 1.27
N LEU A 509 5.76 24.12 2.00
CA LEU A 509 6.80 23.50 2.83
C LEU A 509 7.72 22.63 1.98
N GLY A 510 7.14 21.82 1.11
CA GLY A 510 7.90 21.02 0.16
C GLY A 510 7.06 20.41 -0.97
N VAL A 511 7.73 20.07 -2.07
CA VAL A 511 7.15 19.35 -3.21
C VAL A 511 8.08 18.20 -3.59
N ILE A 512 7.57 16.98 -3.52
CA ILE A 512 8.33 15.75 -3.75
C ILE A 512 7.77 15.08 -5.00
N ASN A 513 8.56 15.04 -6.07
CA ASN A 513 8.20 14.34 -7.29
C ASN A 513 8.21 12.82 -7.05
N LEU A 514 7.15 12.13 -7.47
CA LEU A 514 7.06 10.68 -7.38
C LEU A 514 7.29 10.01 -8.75
N PRO A 515 7.75 8.75 -8.79
CA PRO A 515 7.86 7.97 -10.01
C PRO A 515 6.50 7.79 -10.71
N ILE A 516 6.50 7.67 -12.04
CA ILE A 516 5.26 7.51 -12.82
C ILE A 516 4.49 6.22 -12.48
N PHE A 517 5.17 5.20 -11.98
CA PHE A 517 4.56 3.90 -11.66
C PHE A 517 3.91 3.86 -10.27
N THR A 518 4.10 4.88 -9.43
CA THR A 518 3.64 4.92 -8.03
C THR A 518 2.17 4.47 -7.88
N PHE A 519 1.29 5.00 -8.73
CA PHE A 519 -0.15 4.71 -8.70
C PHE A 519 -0.64 3.99 -9.97
N ARG A 520 0.26 3.35 -10.74
CA ARG A 520 -0.10 2.66 -12.00
C ARG A 520 -1.08 1.51 -11.78
N LYS A 521 -0.86 0.66 -10.78
CA LYS A 521 -1.80 -0.43 -10.45
C LYS A 521 -3.09 0.06 -9.78
N ALA A 522 -3.10 1.32 -9.33
CA ALA A 522 -4.30 2.01 -8.87
C ALA A 522 -5.08 2.68 -10.02
N GLY A 523 -4.81 2.30 -11.27
CA GLY A 523 -5.49 2.80 -12.46
C GLY A 523 -4.95 4.12 -13.03
N SER A 524 -3.95 4.74 -12.41
CA SER A 524 -3.40 6.04 -12.85
C SER A 524 -2.04 5.91 -13.52
N ASN A 525 -1.97 6.25 -14.81
CA ASN A 525 -0.70 6.41 -15.54
C ASN A 525 -0.11 7.81 -15.41
N MET A 526 -0.63 8.63 -14.48
CA MET A 526 -0.24 10.03 -14.35
C MET A 526 0.89 10.18 -13.36
N LYS A 527 1.85 11.06 -13.69
CA LYS A 527 2.87 11.46 -12.74
C LYS A 527 2.22 12.26 -11.60
N THR A 528 2.60 11.94 -10.36
CA THR A 528 2.08 12.57 -9.14
C THR A 528 3.21 13.19 -8.32
N VAL A 529 2.83 14.05 -7.38
CA VAL A 529 3.72 14.66 -6.39
C VAL A 529 3.09 14.58 -5.01
N LEU A 530 3.91 14.54 -3.97
CA LEU A 530 3.49 14.92 -2.63
C LEU A 530 3.68 16.43 -2.46
N LEU A 531 2.62 17.11 -2.09
CA LEU A 531 2.59 18.55 -1.85
C LEU A 531 2.35 18.79 -0.35
N PHE A 532 3.32 19.46 0.29
CA PHE A 532 3.25 19.81 1.71
C PHE A 532 3.10 21.32 1.87
N LEU A 533 2.07 21.73 2.59
CA LEU A 533 1.62 23.12 2.71
C LEU A 533 1.36 23.48 4.17
N SER A 534 1.46 24.76 4.50
CA SER A 534 0.96 25.34 5.75
C SER A 534 0.07 26.53 5.43
N LYS A 535 -1.12 26.61 6.03
CA LYS A 535 -2.09 27.65 5.73
C LYS A 535 -1.71 28.97 6.40
N TYR A 536 -1.84 30.09 5.69
CA TYR A 536 -1.68 31.40 6.30
C TYR A 536 -2.90 31.75 7.15
N SER A 537 -2.70 32.50 8.24
CA SER A 537 -3.80 33.04 9.04
C SER A 537 -4.67 34.03 8.27
N LYS A 538 -4.09 34.73 7.29
CA LYS A 538 -4.78 35.61 6.34
C LYS A 538 -4.27 35.36 4.92
N THR A 539 -5.19 35.22 3.97
CA THR A 539 -4.87 35.08 2.55
C THR A 539 -4.23 36.36 2.00
N TYR A 540 -3.14 36.21 1.26
CA TYR A 540 -2.50 37.33 0.55
C TYR A 540 -3.23 37.65 -0.75
N LYS A 541 -3.38 38.94 -1.09
CA LYS A 541 -3.98 39.35 -2.37
C LYS A 541 -2.99 39.22 -3.55
N PHE A 542 -1.72 39.50 -3.32
CA PHE A 542 -0.68 39.45 -4.34
C PHE A 542 0.55 38.65 -3.86
N ILE A 543 1.16 37.89 -4.78
CA ILE A 543 2.34 37.07 -4.48
C ILE A 543 3.51 37.92 -3.97
N LYS A 544 3.65 39.16 -4.47
CA LYS A 544 4.72 40.09 -4.09
C LYS A 544 4.67 40.51 -2.60
N ASP A 545 3.51 40.37 -1.95
CA ASP A 545 3.32 40.74 -0.55
C ASP A 545 3.73 39.62 0.41
N ILE A 546 4.02 38.42 -0.11
CA ILE A 546 4.41 37.25 0.67
C ILE A 546 5.91 37.37 0.99
N PRO A 547 6.32 37.27 2.26
CA PRO A 547 7.73 37.24 2.64
C PRO A 547 8.48 36.11 1.92
N ASN A 548 9.72 36.35 1.52
CA ASN A 548 10.52 35.29 0.91
C ASN A 548 10.90 34.22 1.94
N TYR A 549 10.84 32.95 1.53
CA TYR A 549 11.27 31.80 2.33
C TYR A 549 11.81 30.71 1.40
N LYS A 550 12.48 29.72 1.98
CA LYS A 550 12.98 28.55 1.26
C LYS A 550 11.92 27.44 1.22
N ILE A 551 11.75 26.83 0.06
CA ILE A 551 10.90 25.66 -0.19
C ILE A 551 11.80 24.45 -0.39
N PHE A 552 11.42 23.30 0.15
CA PHE A 552 12.12 22.05 -0.11
C PHE A 552 11.61 21.36 -1.38
N PHE A 553 12.49 21.06 -2.32
CA PHE A 553 12.18 20.28 -3.50
C PHE A 553 12.93 18.97 -3.49
N SER A 554 12.25 17.89 -3.88
CA SER A 554 12.89 16.59 -4.06
C SER A 554 12.34 15.81 -5.25
N ILE A 555 13.14 14.91 -5.78
CA ILE A 555 12.77 13.94 -6.82
C ILE A 555 13.07 12.55 -6.27
N ALA A 556 12.03 11.79 -5.96
CA ALA A 556 12.16 10.39 -5.58
C ALA A 556 12.09 9.51 -6.84
N GLU A 557 13.10 8.69 -7.05
CA GLU A 557 13.18 7.69 -8.12
C GLU A 557 12.86 6.29 -7.56
N HIS A 558 13.27 6.03 -6.32
CA HIS A 558 13.09 4.75 -5.62
C HIS A 558 12.29 4.95 -4.34
N ILE A 559 11.08 4.39 -4.30
CA ILE A 559 10.07 4.65 -3.25
C ILE A 559 9.77 3.43 -2.38
N GLY A 560 10.68 2.45 -2.38
CA GLY A 560 10.55 1.18 -1.67
C GLY A 560 9.88 0.06 -2.47
N TYR A 561 9.43 0.35 -3.69
CA TYR A 561 8.95 -0.65 -4.64
C TYR A 561 9.14 -0.21 -6.09
N ASP A 562 9.24 -1.17 -7.01
CA ASP A 562 9.40 -0.95 -8.44
C ASP A 562 8.06 -0.92 -9.21
N SER A 563 8.13 -0.74 -10.54
CA SER A 563 6.95 -0.72 -11.40
C SER A 563 6.14 -2.05 -11.43
N ALA A 564 6.74 -3.17 -11.03
CA ALA A 564 6.08 -4.46 -10.87
C ALA A 564 5.49 -4.66 -9.46
N LEU A 565 5.73 -3.72 -8.54
CA LEU A 565 5.46 -3.79 -7.09
C LEU A 565 6.32 -4.82 -6.35
N ARG A 566 7.54 -5.05 -6.81
CA ARG A 566 8.55 -5.79 -6.05
C ARG A 566 9.26 -4.81 -5.11
N ASP A 567 9.75 -5.30 -3.98
CA ASP A 567 10.53 -4.50 -3.05
C ASP A 567 11.73 -3.88 -3.77
N ASP A 568 11.98 -2.60 -3.47
CA ASP A 568 13.06 -1.81 -4.05
C ASP A 568 13.69 -0.94 -2.95
N PHE A 569 14.79 -0.27 -3.28
CA PHE A 569 15.37 0.75 -2.43
C PHE A 569 14.35 1.86 -2.10
N ASN A 570 14.46 2.45 -0.92
CA ASN A 570 13.56 3.50 -0.46
C ASN A 570 14.35 4.77 -0.12
N GLU A 571 14.21 5.81 -0.94
CA GLU A 571 14.88 7.10 -0.76
C GLU A 571 14.21 8.00 0.29
N PHE A 572 12.96 7.72 0.67
CA PHE A 572 12.19 8.59 1.56
C PHE A 572 12.88 8.91 2.90
N PRO A 573 13.55 7.96 3.59
CA PRO A 573 14.29 8.29 4.81
C PRO A 573 15.39 9.34 4.59
N GLY A 574 16.18 9.21 3.50
CA GLY A 574 17.23 10.17 3.16
C GLY A 574 16.66 11.53 2.72
N ILE A 575 15.56 11.52 1.97
CA ILE A 575 14.84 12.76 1.61
C ILE A 575 14.36 13.50 2.87
N LEU A 576 13.82 12.77 3.84
CA LEU A 576 13.36 13.34 5.11
C LEU A 576 14.52 13.89 5.95
N GLU A 577 15.66 13.21 5.96
CA GLU A 577 16.88 13.71 6.62
C GLU A 577 17.34 15.05 6.01
N HIS A 578 17.38 15.15 4.68
CA HIS A 578 17.72 16.40 3.99
C HIS A 578 16.74 17.54 4.30
N TYR A 579 15.44 17.23 4.42
CA TYR A 579 14.43 18.18 4.84
C TYR A 579 14.68 18.67 6.28
N LYS A 580 14.87 17.76 7.23
CA LYS A 580 15.09 18.09 8.65
C LYS A 580 16.37 18.89 8.87
N ASN A 581 17.46 18.48 8.22
CA ASN A 581 18.78 19.10 8.37
C ASN A 581 18.98 20.33 7.48
N LYS A 582 17.99 20.68 6.64
CA LYS A 582 18.06 21.76 5.65
C LYS A 582 19.28 21.66 4.71
N THR A 583 19.63 20.45 4.31
CA THR A 583 20.77 20.17 3.42
C THR A 583 20.31 19.93 1.98
N ASN A 584 21.26 19.97 1.04
CA ASN A 584 21.04 19.67 -0.38
C ASN A 584 21.77 18.38 -0.77
N SER A 585 21.27 17.71 -1.80
CA SER A 585 21.91 16.60 -2.51
C SER A 585 21.64 16.73 -4.01
N ASN A 586 21.93 15.68 -4.80
CA ASN A 586 21.63 15.68 -6.23
C ASN A 586 20.12 15.78 -6.49
N ASN A 587 19.32 15.11 -5.66
CA ASN A 587 17.87 14.98 -5.85
C ASN A 587 17.05 15.77 -4.82
N CYS A 588 17.67 16.37 -3.80
CA CYS A 588 17.03 17.22 -2.79
C CYS A 588 17.65 18.62 -2.79
N PHE A 589 16.83 19.69 -2.81
CA PHE A 589 17.37 21.05 -2.76
C PHE A 589 16.38 22.09 -2.24
N TRP A 590 16.90 23.14 -1.61
CA TRP A 590 16.13 24.29 -1.16
C TRP A 590 16.09 25.40 -2.21
N TYR A 591 14.90 25.95 -2.47
CA TYR A 591 14.66 26.94 -3.51
C TYR A 591 13.94 28.18 -2.95
N ASP A 592 14.27 29.38 -3.44
CA ASP A 592 13.66 30.63 -2.96
C ASP A 592 12.25 30.82 -3.53
N PHE A 593 11.28 31.10 -2.65
CA PHE A 593 9.88 31.30 -3.02
C PHE A 593 9.70 32.42 -4.06
N ASN A 594 10.41 33.55 -3.89
CA ASN A 594 10.32 34.69 -4.79
C ASN A 594 10.90 34.43 -6.20
N GLN A 595 11.67 33.34 -6.37
CA GLN A 595 12.20 32.89 -7.67
C GLN A 595 11.25 31.92 -8.38
N LEU A 596 10.12 31.55 -7.75
CA LEU A 596 9.14 30.69 -8.38
C LEU A 596 8.36 31.43 -9.48
N GLU A 597 8.23 30.77 -10.62
CA GLU A 597 7.37 31.20 -11.71
C GLU A 597 5.92 30.74 -11.49
N TYR A 598 5.14 30.56 -12.55
CA TYR A 598 3.77 30.08 -12.46
C TYR A 598 3.63 28.60 -12.07
N ARG A 599 4.73 27.86 -11.93
CA ARG A 599 4.77 26.42 -11.62
C ARG A 599 5.60 26.13 -10.36
N ILE A 600 5.37 24.98 -9.73
CA ILE A 600 6.08 24.53 -8.51
C ILE A 600 6.66 23.11 -8.66
N ASP A 601 7.05 22.74 -9.88
CA ASP A 601 7.57 21.42 -10.26
C ASP A 601 9.07 21.25 -9.90
N PRO A 602 9.45 20.31 -9.02
CA PRO A 602 10.84 20.09 -8.62
C PRO A 602 11.80 19.84 -9.79
N LEU A 603 11.39 19.04 -10.77
CA LEU A 603 12.26 18.66 -11.89
C LEU A 603 12.58 19.87 -12.78
N TYR A 604 11.61 20.78 -12.93
CA TYR A 604 11.80 22.02 -13.65
C TYR A 604 12.90 22.89 -13.00
N TYR A 605 12.84 23.08 -11.68
CA TYR A 605 13.80 23.94 -10.98
C TYR A 605 15.19 23.31 -10.88
N LEU A 606 15.28 21.98 -10.78
CA LEU A 606 16.56 21.27 -10.85
C LEU A 606 17.24 21.49 -12.20
N ASN A 607 16.51 21.24 -13.30
CA ASN A 607 17.02 21.44 -14.65
C ASN A 607 17.38 22.91 -14.91
N LYS A 608 16.52 23.85 -14.49
CA LYS A 608 16.77 25.29 -14.63
C LYS A 608 18.09 25.72 -13.97
N LYS A 609 18.40 25.22 -12.78
CA LYS A 609 19.67 25.52 -12.08
C LYS A 609 20.87 25.08 -12.90
N PHE A 610 20.83 23.88 -13.47
CA PHE A 610 21.91 23.38 -14.33
C PHE A 610 22.03 24.18 -15.64
N ILE A 611 20.91 24.45 -16.31
CA ILE A 611 20.85 25.23 -17.55
C ILE A 611 21.49 26.61 -17.32
N LEU A 612 21.08 27.33 -16.27
CA LEU A 612 21.63 28.65 -15.95
C LEU A 612 23.14 28.61 -15.68
N LYS A 613 23.63 27.58 -14.96
CA LYS A 613 25.07 27.40 -14.72
C LYS A 613 25.85 27.27 -16.03
N GLN A 614 25.34 26.50 -17.00
CA GLN A 614 25.98 26.33 -18.31
C GLN A 614 25.90 27.61 -19.16
N ILE A 615 24.75 28.29 -19.17
CA ILE A 615 24.58 29.56 -19.88
C ILE A 615 25.56 30.61 -19.35
N ILE A 616 25.68 30.76 -18.04
CA ILE A 616 26.63 31.70 -17.41
C ILE A 616 28.08 31.32 -17.77
N LYS A 617 28.42 30.03 -17.80
CA LYS A 617 29.76 29.56 -18.22
C LYS A 617 30.08 30.00 -19.65
N LEU A 618 29.14 29.86 -20.59
CA LEU A 618 29.30 30.30 -21.97
C LEU A 618 29.42 31.82 -22.07
N GLN A 619 28.57 32.56 -21.35
CA GLN A 619 28.60 34.03 -21.33
C GLN A 619 29.93 34.58 -20.80
N LYS A 620 30.53 33.93 -19.78
CA LYS A 620 31.87 34.28 -19.27
C LYS A 620 32.98 34.10 -20.30
N GLN A 621 32.75 33.30 -21.34
CA GLN A 621 33.65 33.12 -22.48
C GLN A 621 33.33 34.08 -23.64
N ASN A 622 32.56 35.14 -23.38
CA ASN A 622 32.08 36.10 -24.38
C ASN A 622 31.24 35.47 -25.51
N ILE A 623 30.62 34.31 -25.28
CA ILE A 623 29.71 33.70 -26.23
C ILE A 623 28.32 34.32 -26.08
N LYS A 624 27.82 34.93 -27.17
CA LYS A 624 26.48 35.52 -27.20
C LYS A 624 25.43 34.41 -27.19
N MET A 625 24.46 34.53 -26.28
CA MET A 625 23.29 33.65 -26.25
C MET A 625 22.11 34.34 -26.92
N VAL A 626 21.50 33.69 -27.91
CA VAL A 626 20.31 34.18 -28.64
C VAL A 626 19.15 33.20 -28.45
N LYS A 627 17.91 33.67 -28.61
CA LYS A 627 16.76 32.75 -28.56
C LYS A 627 16.69 31.95 -29.85
N LEU A 628 16.29 30.68 -29.77
CA LEU A 628 16.06 29.86 -30.97
C LEU A 628 15.07 30.57 -31.91
N SER A 629 14.01 31.20 -31.39
CA SER A 629 13.05 31.97 -32.21
C SER A 629 13.68 33.09 -33.04
N GLU A 630 14.82 33.66 -32.63
CA GLU A 630 15.48 34.78 -33.32
C GLU A 630 16.29 34.32 -34.53
N ILE A 631 16.58 33.03 -34.63
CA ILE A 631 17.36 32.43 -35.73
C ILE A 631 16.49 31.60 -36.70
N LEU A 632 15.17 31.55 -36.47
CA LEU A 632 14.23 30.85 -37.33
C LEU A 632 13.63 31.77 -38.39
N VAL A 633 13.48 31.26 -39.62
CA VAL A 633 12.94 32.00 -40.77
C VAL A 633 11.45 32.29 -40.62
N ASP A 634 10.66 31.28 -40.22
CA ASP A 634 9.20 31.36 -40.15
C ASP A 634 8.62 30.75 -38.87
N GLY A 635 9.45 30.69 -37.82
CA GLY A 635 9.10 30.16 -36.51
C GLY A 635 8.90 28.64 -36.51
N GLU A 636 8.06 28.15 -35.59
CA GLU A 636 7.73 26.73 -35.51
C GLU A 636 6.50 26.42 -36.37
N VAL A 637 6.66 25.48 -37.30
CA VAL A 637 5.56 25.05 -38.19
C VAL A 637 5.17 23.61 -37.86
N SER A 638 3.91 23.41 -37.47
CA SER A 638 3.35 22.08 -37.22
C SER A 638 3.09 21.32 -38.51
N GLY A 639 3.27 20.01 -38.47
CA GLY A 639 2.87 19.13 -39.55
C GLY A 639 1.36 18.93 -39.61
N LYS A 640 0.93 18.05 -40.51
CA LYS A 640 -0.48 17.71 -40.72
C LYS A 640 -0.60 16.23 -41.10
N SER A 641 -1.67 15.61 -40.64
CA SER A 641 -2.08 14.28 -41.09
C SER A 641 -3.40 14.34 -41.87
N PRO A 642 -3.66 13.38 -42.79
CA PRO A 642 -4.93 13.29 -43.50
C PRO A 642 -6.12 13.07 -42.56
N HIS A 643 -7.29 13.60 -42.92
CA HIS A 643 -8.54 13.25 -42.22
C HIS A 643 -8.87 11.78 -42.45
N GLY A 644 -9.12 11.03 -41.38
CA GLY A 644 -9.37 9.57 -41.43
C GLY A 644 -8.15 8.69 -41.12
N GLY A 645 -6.97 9.27 -40.89
CA GLY A 645 -5.76 8.57 -40.48
C GLY A 645 -4.75 8.35 -41.62
N ILE A 646 -3.58 7.81 -41.27
CA ILE A 646 -2.52 7.47 -42.22
C ILE A 646 -2.48 5.94 -42.37
N THR A 647 -2.33 5.44 -43.60
CA THR A 647 -2.29 4.00 -43.90
C THR A 647 -0.87 3.47 -43.97
N ARG A 648 -0.65 2.26 -43.42
CA ARG A 648 0.65 1.56 -43.45
C ARG A 648 0.98 0.94 -44.81
N SER A 649 0.00 0.81 -45.70
CA SER A 649 0.09 -0.04 -46.89
C SER A 649 -0.50 0.57 -48.18
N SER A 650 -0.93 1.84 -48.15
CA SER A 650 -1.45 2.53 -49.34
C SER A 650 -0.92 3.95 -49.46
N GLY A 651 -0.14 4.21 -50.53
CA GLY A 651 0.48 5.50 -50.86
C GLY A 651 1.93 5.33 -51.35
N ARG A 652 2.52 6.41 -51.89
CA ARG A 652 3.92 6.44 -52.34
C ARG A 652 4.79 7.44 -51.56
N ILE A 653 4.17 8.45 -50.95
CA ILE A 653 4.86 9.52 -50.23
C ILE A 653 4.94 9.20 -48.73
N PRO A 654 6.13 9.07 -48.13
CA PRO A 654 6.29 8.83 -46.69
C PRO A 654 5.76 9.97 -45.82
N SER A 655 5.17 9.60 -44.69
CA SER A 655 4.82 10.50 -43.59
C SER A 655 5.74 10.24 -42.41
N ILE A 656 6.59 11.22 -42.12
CA ILE A 656 7.49 11.20 -40.96
C ILE A 656 6.65 11.39 -39.70
N THR A 657 6.62 10.36 -38.86
CA THR A 657 5.94 10.37 -37.57
C THR A 657 6.95 10.27 -36.42
N ILE A 658 6.47 10.33 -35.18
CA ILE A 658 7.33 10.31 -33.99
C ILE A 658 8.16 9.01 -33.87
N SER A 659 7.70 7.90 -34.44
CA SER A 659 8.41 6.61 -34.42
C SER A 659 9.60 6.61 -35.38
N ASN A 660 9.54 7.38 -36.47
CA ASN A 660 10.60 7.44 -37.47
C ASN A 660 11.81 8.26 -37.00
N ILE A 661 11.64 9.14 -36.00
CA ILE A 661 12.73 9.93 -35.43
C ILE A 661 13.46 9.10 -34.37
N THR A 662 14.74 8.81 -34.63
CA THR A 662 15.61 8.02 -33.75
C THR A 662 16.13 8.84 -32.55
N LYS A 663 16.71 8.18 -31.54
CA LYS A 663 17.30 8.90 -30.39
C LYS A 663 18.58 9.64 -30.79
N GLU A 664 19.27 9.13 -31.80
CA GLU A 664 20.55 9.61 -32.30
C GLU A 664 20.44 10.85 -33.20
N GLY A 665 19.22 11.22 -33.62
CA GLY A 665 18.99 12.41 -34.45
C GLY A 665 18.74 12.14 -35.93
N ASN A 666 18.45 10.89 -36.29
CA ASN A 666 18.21 10.46 -37.68
C ASN A 666 16.75 10.10 -37.94
N ILE A 667 16.38 10.04 -39.22
CA ILE A 667 15.09 9.51 -39.69
C ILE A 667 15.31 8.07 -40.17
N CYS A 668 14.52 7.14 -39.62
CA CYS A 668 14.56 5.73 -39.99
C CYS A 668 13.21 5.30 -40.61
N PHE A 669 13.30 4.69 -41.79
CA PHE A 669 12.18 4.15 -42.54
C PHE A 669 12.20 2.61 -42.60
N ASP A 670 13.07 1.96 -41.83
CA ASP A 670 13.20 0.49 -41.85
C ASP A 670 12.00 -0.22 -41.19
N THR A 671 11.28 0.48 -40.30
CA THR A 671 10.12 -0.05 -39.57
C THR A 671 9.02 1.01 -39.46
N ASP A 672 7.75 0.59 -39.62
CA ASP A 672 6.55 1.44 -39.40
C ASP A 672 6.53 2.75 -40.21
N VAL A 673 6.70 2.66 -41.53
CA VAL A 673 6.48 3.80 -42.44
C VAL A 673 5.01 3.89 -42.81
N ASN A 674 4.46 5.07 -42.61
CA ASN A 674 3.11 5.40 -43.04
C ASN A 674 3.18 6.24 -44.31
N PHE A 675 2.21 6.07 -45.21
CA PHE A 675 2.18 6.78 -46.49
C PHE A 675 0.96 7.67 -46.62
N VAL A 676 1.08 8.75 -47.41
CA VAL A 676 -0.04 9.64 -47.77
C VAL A 676 -0.30 9.60 -49.27
N SER A 677 -1.50 10.04 -49.67
CA SER A 677 -1.86 10.20 -51.08
C SER A 677 -1.10 11.36 -51.74
N GLU A 678 -0.86 11.25 -53.05
CA GLU A 678 -0.23 12.31 -53.84
C GLU A 678 -1.00 13.63 -53.72
N GLY A 679 -2.33 13.61 -53.79
CA GLY A 679 -3.15 14.81 -53.61
C GLY A 679 -3.01 15.45 -52.22
N PHE A 680 -2.80 14.67 -51.15
CA PHE A 680 -2.49 15.25 -49.83
C PHE A 680 -1.10 15.88 -49.81
N TYR A 681 -0.11 15.23 -50.43
CA TYR A 681 1.25 15.74 -50.54
C TYR A 681 1.30 17.06 -51.33
N GLU A 682 0.63 17.16 -52.48
CA GLU A 682 0.53 18.40 -53.26
C GLU A 682 -0.06 19.56 -52.44
N ASN A 683 -1.15 19.28 -51.72
CA ASN A 683 -1.75 20.25 -50.80
C ASN A 683 -0.81 20.63 -49.64
N PHE A 684 -0.04 19.66 -49.13
CA PHE A 684 0.94 19.90 -48.07
C PHE A 684 2.11 20.76 -48.56
N GLN A 685 2.59 20.53 -49.78
CA GLN A 685 3.64 21.31 -50.45
C GLN A 685 3.25 22.79 -50.65
N ALA A 686 1.96 23.09 -50.78
CA ALA A 686 1.45 24.46 -50.84
C ALA A 686 1.43 25.16 -49.46
N THR A 687 1.68 24.44 -48.36
CA THR A 687 1.73 25.03 -47.01
C THR A 687 3.16 25.44 -46.62
N LYS A 688 3.28 26.19 -45.51
CA LYS A 688 4.59 26.42 -44.87
C LYS A 688 5.28 25.13 -44.41
N GLY A 689 4.57 24.00 -44.38
CA GLY A 689 5.12 22.69 -44.03
C GLY A 689 6.07 22.09 -45.07
N LYS A 690 6.16 22.64 -46.29
CA LYS A 690 7.10 22.13 -47.32
C LYS A 690 8.52 21.98 -46.78
N LEU A 691 9.08 20.76 -46.86
CA LEU A 691 10.42 20.43 -46.41
C LEU A 691 11.51 20.98 -47.34
N GLN A 692 12.64 21.36 -46.75
CA GLN A 692 13.86 21.78 -47.44
C GLN A 692 15.09 21.12 -46.79
N ILE A 693 16.18 20.99 -47.56
CA ILE A 693 17.45 20.49 -47.04
C ILE A 693 17.89 21.37 -45.88
N GLY A 694 18.23 20.75 -44.75
CA GLY A 694 18.64 21.44 -43.54
C GLY A 694 17.50 21.78 -42.58
N ASP A 695 16.23 21.57 -42.95
CA ASP A 695 15.15 21.66 -41.98
C ASP A 695 15.38 20.72 -40.80
N ILE A 696 15.06 21.18 -39.59
CA ILE A 696 15.17 20.39 -38.37
C ILE A 696 13.77 20.06 -37.89
N LEU A 697 13.46 18.77 -37.76
CA LEU A 697 12.24 18.28 -37.15
C LEU A 697 12.45 18.10 -35.65
N ILE A 698 11.43 18.37 -34.85
CA ILE A 698 11.40 18.11 -33.41
C ILE A 698 10.05 17.53 -32.98
N VAL A 699 10.09 16.42 -32.23
CA VAL A 699 8.88 15.79 -31.69
C VAL A 699 8.29 16.67 -30.60
N LYS A 700 7.01 17.04 -30.74
CA LYS A 700 6.34 18.02 -29.87
C LYS A 700 5.56 17.39 -28.72
N ASP A 701 4.95 16.23 -28.93
CA ASP A 701 4.14 15.50 -27.96
C ASP A 701 4.34 13.98 -28.13
N GLY A 702 3.87 13.18 -27.17
CA GLY A 702 4.04 11.73 -27.14
C GLY A 702 5.22 11.24 -26.26
N ALA A 703 5.60 9.97 -26.40
CA ALA A 703 6.59 9.33 -25.51
C ALA A 703 8.03 9.81 -25.75
N THR A 704 8.32 10.44 -26.89
CA THR A 704 9.67 10.77 -27.34
C THR A 704 9.86 12.26 -27.62
N ILE A 705 9.19 13.11 -26.84
CA ILE A 705 9.26 14.58 -26.94
C ILE A 705 10.72 15.05 -26.92
N GLY A 706 11.03 16.01 -27.79
CA GLY A 706 12.34 16.63 -27.86
C GLY A 706 13.38 15.88 -28.68
N LYS A 707 13.07 14.67 -29.18
CA LYS A 707 13.86 14.07 -30.26
C LYS A 707 13.86 15.00 -31.47
N THR A 708 15.02 15.19 -32.07
CA THR A 708 15.19 15.98 -33.28
C THR A 708 15.70 15.13 -34.43
N ALA A 709 15.50 15.58 -35.66
CA ALA A 709 16.19 15.05 -36.83
C ALA A 709 16.39 16.13 -37.90
N ARG A 710 17.35 15.94 -38.79
CA ARG A 710 17.62 16.87 -39.90
C ARG A 710 17.17 16.29 -41.24
N ILE A 711 16.58 17.12 -42.09
CA ILE A 711 16.23 16.78 -43.47
C ILE A 711 17.47 16.84 -44.37
N THR A 712 17.69 15.76 -45.10
CA THR A 712 18.66 15.61 -46.20
C THR A 712 17.90 15.38 -47.51
N GLU A 713 18.62 15.29 -48.63
CA GLU A 713 18.05 15.01 -49.95
C GLU A 713 17.13 13.78 -49.96
N THR A 714 17.51 12.75 -49.20
CA THR A 714 16.77 11.49 -49.04
C THR A 714 15.34 11.66 -48.52
N TYR A 715 15.06 12.72 -47.75
CA TYR A 715 13.78 12.90 -47.04
C TYR A 715 12.97 14.10 -47.55
N LEU A 716 13.37 14.70 -48.68
CA LEU A 716 12.66 15.86 -49.25
C LEU A 716 11.24 15.52 -49.71
N GLU A 717 11.08 14.35 -50.31
CA GLU A 717 9.79 13.84 -50.77
C GLU A 717 9.06 13.15 -49.61
N SER A 718 8.65 13.93 -48.61
CA SER A 718 7.93 13.43 -47.43
C SER A 718 7.03 14.50 -46.83
N VAL A 719 6.02 14.07 -46.07
CA VAL A 719 5.26 14.93 -45.15
C VAL A 719 5.66 14.62 -43.70
N PHE A 720 5.19 15.40 -42.73
CA PHE A 720 5.38 15.08 -41.32
C PHE A 720 4.10 15.33 -40.53
N SER A 721 3.92 14.54 -39.47
CA SER A 721 2.68 14.54 -38.68
C SER A 721 2.50 15.81 -37.85
N GLU A 722 1.27 16.04 -37.42
CA GLU A 722 0.88 17.11 -36.51
C GLU A 722 1.68 17.09 -35.19
N HIS A 723 2.22 15.94 -34.79
CA HIS A 723 3.01 15.71 -33.57
C HIS A 723 4.46 16.22 -33.67
N ILE A 724 4.85 16.80 -34.81
CA ILE A 724 6.20 17.28 -35.08
C ILE A 724 6.15 18.76 -35.47
N PHE A 725 7.12 19.52 -34.95
CA PHE A 725 7.43 20.86 -35.45
C PHE A 725 8.62 20.81 -36.40
N ARG A 726 8.56 21.61 -37.46
CA ARG A 726 9.69 21.91 -38.34
C ARG A 726 10.27 23.27 -37.99
N LEU A 727 11.59 23.31 -37.86
CA LEU A 727 12.40 24.48 -37.56
C LEU A 727 13.32 24.75 -38.76
N ARG A 728 13.21 25.94 -39.35
CA ARG A 728 14.06 26.38 -40.46
C ARG A 728 14.89 27.57 -40.03
N VAL A 729 16.21 27.48 -40.15
CA VAL A 729 17.14 28.53 -39.73
C VAL A 729 17.53 29.44 -40.89
N PHE A 730 17.96 30.68 -40.59
CA PHE A 730 18.47 31.60 -41.61
C PHE A 730 19.73 31.06 -42.31
N THR A 731 19.96 31.48 -43.55
CA THR A 731 21.06 30.99 -44.40
C THR A 731 22.47 31.18 -43.83
N HIS A 732 22.68 32.17 -42.96
CA HIS A 732 23.96 32.43 -42.30
C HIS A 732 24.18 31.59 -41.03
N ILE A 733 23.21 30.74 -40.67
CA ILE A 733 23.26 29.84 -39.52
C ILE A 733 23.33 28.39 -40.03
N SER A 734 24.31 27.62 -39.56
CA SER A 734 24.44 26.22 -39.93
C SER A 734 23.30 25.39 -39.33
N PRO A 735 22.45 24.74 -40.14
CA PRO A 735 21.38 23.90 -39.60
C PRO A 735 21.92 22.67 -38.86
N LEU A 736 23.06 22.13 -39.31
CA LEU A 736 23.72 21.01 -38.66
C LEU A 736 24.26 21.38 -37.27
N TYR A 737 24.79 22.60 -37.11
CA TYR A 737 25.19 23.13 -35.80
C TYR A 737 24.00 23.24 -34.84
N ILE A 738 22.87 23.78 -35.31
CA ILE A 738 21.66 23.89 -34.47
C ILE A 738 21.11 22.50 -34.11
N HIS A 739 21.10 21.56 -35.05
CA HIS A 739 20.72 20.18 -34.79
C HIS A 739 21.63 19.54 -33.71
N ALA A 740 22.95 19.70 -33.84
CA ALA A 740 23.93 19.23 -32.85
C ALA A 740 23.69 19.83 -31.47
N PHE A 741 23.43 21.14 -31.40
CA PHE A 741 23.15 21.80 -30.13
C PHE A 741 21.85 21.29 -29.50
N LEU A 742 20.78 21.10 -30.27
CA LEU A 742 19.52 20.56 -29.76
C LEU A 742 19.65 19.12 -29.27
N GLN A 743 20.61 18.35 -29.81
CA GLN A 743 20.96 17.00 -29.33
C GLN A 743 21.89 16.99 -28.11
N SER A 744 22.62 18.08 -27.86
CA SER A 744 23.48 18.20 -26.69
C SER A 744 22.69 18.14 -25.37
N GLU A 745 23.38 17.82 -24.27
CA GLU A 745 22.78 17.80 -22.93
C GLU A 745 22.09 19.14 -22.59
N LEU A 746 22.73 20.27 -22.89
CA LEU A 746 22.16 21.59 -22.62
C LEU A 746 20.91 21.86 -23.48
N GLY A 747 20.92 21.48 -24.75
CA GLY A 747 19.77 21.60 -25.64
C GLY A 747 18.59 20.75 -25.16
N GLN A 748 18.85 19.47 -24.89
CA GLN A 748 17.85 18.52 -24.40
C GLN A 748 17.28 18.92 -23.03
N LEU A 749 18.11 19.41 -22.10
CA LEU A 749 17.64 19.90 -20.81
C LEU A 749 16.73 21.13 -20.97
N GLN A 750 17.09 22.08 -21.85
CA GLN A 750 16.20 23.22 -22.15
C GLN A 750 14.85 22.76 -22.69
N ILE A 751 14.83 21.79 -23.62
CA ILE A 751 13.58 21.24 -24.17
C ILE A 751 12.76 20.53 -23.08
N LYS A 752 13.39 19.64 -22.31
CA LYS A 752 12.74 18.93 -21.18
C LYS A 752 12.13 19.90 -20.17
N ASN A 753 12.80 21.02 -19.92
CA ASN A 753 12.33 22.05 -18.99
C ASN A 753 11.05 22.78 -19.48
N LEU A 754 10.74 22.70 -20.78
CA LEU A 754 9.54 23.28 -21.37
C LEU A 754 8.35 22.30 -21.39
N ILE A 755 8.58 21.03 -21.08
CA ILE A 755 7.53 20.03 -21.01
C ILE A 755 6.59 20.38 -19.85
N THR A 756 5.30 20.41 -20.16
CA THR A 756 4.19 20.62 -19.23
C THR A 756 3.14 19.54 -19.43
N GLY A 757 2.26 19.31 -18.44
CA GLY A 757 1.25 18.26 -18.46
C GLY A 757 1.54 17.09 -17.52
N GLY A 758 0.57 16.17 -17.42
CA GLY A 758 0.61 14.98 -16.56
C GLY A 758 0.69 13.66 -17.32
N ALA A 759 -0.32 13.33 -18.15
CA ALA A 759 -0.42 12.05 -18.86
C ALA A 759 0.28 12.05 -20.24
N GLN A 760 0.05 13.09 -21.04
CA GLN A 760 0.70 13.32 -22.33
C GLN A 760 1.40 14.68 -22.24
N GLY A 761 2.69 14.66 -21.93
CA GLY A 761 3.50 15.88 -21.94
C GLY A 761 3.63 16.43 -23.35
N GLY A 762 4.01 17.70 -23.47
CA GLY A 762 4.38 18.26 -24.76
C GLY A 762 5.02 19.63 -24.65
N ILE A 763 5.59 20.08 -25.76
CA ILE A 763 6.02 21.44 -26.01
C ILE A 763 5.00 22.15 -26.90
N THR A 764 4.66 23.39 -26.54
CA THR A 764 3.66 24.19 -27.25
C THR A 764 4.30 25.11 -28.29
N LYS A 765 3.50 25.61 -29.24
CA LYS A 765 3.97 26.61 -30.20
C LYS A 765 4.49 27.84 -29.44
N GLY A 766 5.66 28.35 -29.84
CA GLY A 766 6.37 29.40 -29.12
C GLY A 766 7.42 28.89 -28.11
N PHE A 767 7.63 27.56 -28.00
CA PHE A 767 8.70 27.00 -27.16
C PHE A 767 10.09 27.53 -27.53
N SER A 768 10.32 27.85 -28.82
CA SER A 768 11.60 28.36 -29.32
C SER A 768 12.00 29.70 -28.69
N LYS A 769 11.05 30.45 -28.12
CA LYS A 769 11.33 31.70 -27.39
C LYS A 769 12.05 31.48 -26.06
N ASN A 770 12.03 30.25 -25.55
CA ASN A 770 12.58 29.87 -24.25
C ASN A 770 13.79 28.93 -24.36
N ILE A 771 14.27 28.66 -25.58
CA ILE A 771 15.51 27.93 -25.82
C ILE A 771 16.59 28.94 -26.19
N TYR A 772 17.70 28.92 -25.45
CA TYR A 772 18.87 29.74 -25.72
C TYR A 772 19.92 28.94 -26.49
N ILE A 773 20.41 29.52 -27.57
CA ILE A 773 21.41 28.99 -28.48
C ILE A 773 22.70 29.83 -28.35
N PRO A 774 23.87 29.22 -28.19
CA PRO A 774 25.14 29.94 -28.32
C PRO A 774 25.37 30.33 -29.78
N LEU A 775 25.38 31.63 -30.06
CA LEU A 775 25.68 32.14 -31.39
C LEU A 775 27.18 32.39 -31.51
N ILE A 776 27.84 31.52 -32.26
CA ILE A 776 29.26 31.62 -32.63
C ILE A 776 29.38 32.01 -34.11
N ASN A 777 30.55 32.47 -34.54
CA ASN A 777 30.78 32.81 -35.95
C ASN A 777 30.60 31.58 -36.86
N THR A 778 30.28 31.82 -38.13
CA THR A 778 29.94 30.77 -39.11
C THR A 778 31.03 29.70 -39.24
N HIS A 779 32.31 30.11 -39.29
CA HIS A 779 33.45 29.18 -39.34
C HIS A 779 33.48 28.21 -38.15
N ASN A 780 33.23 28.72 -36.94
CA ASN A 780 33.19 27.89 -35.74
C ASN A 780 31.91 27.03 -35.67
N GLN A 781 30.78 27.50 -36.22
CA GLN A 781 29.57 26.67 -36.35
C GLN A 781 29.86 25.45 -37.22
N GLU A 782 30.53 25.64 -38.36
CA GLU A 782 30.91 24.55 -39.28
C GLU A 782 31.86 23.56 -38.61
N LYS A 783 32.85 24.03 -37.85
CA LYS A 783 33.75 23.14 -37.08
C LYS A 783 33.00 22.27 -36.07
N VAL A 784 32.07 22.86 -35.31
CA VAL A 784 31.28 22.11 -34.33
C VAL A 784 30.33 21.13 -35.04
N ALA A 785 29.73 21.56 -36.15
CA ALA A 785 28.86 20.73 -36.96
C ALA A 785 29.61 19.52 -37.55
N GLN A 786 30.82 19.72 -38.06
CA GLN A 786 31.69 18.67 -38.57
C GLN A 786 32.10 17.71 -37.45
N TYR A 787 32.55 18.24 -36.31
CA TYR A 787 32.89 17.43 -35.14
C TYR A 787 31.71 16.52 -34.72
N TRP A 788 30.49 17.08 -34.66
CA TRP A 788 29.30 16.31 -34.34
C TRP A 788 29.01 15.20 -35.35
N GLN A 789 29.09 15.52 -36.64
CA GLN A 789 28.83 14.57 -37.71
C GLN A 789 29.84 13.41 -37.75
N GLU A 790 31.13 13.71 -37.58
CA GLU A 790 32.19 12.70 -37.51
C GLU A 790 31.98 11.75 -36.31
N ASN A 791 31.60 12.28 -35.16
CA ASN A 791 31.37 11.48 -33.96
C ASN A 791 30.09 10.64 -34.04
N ILE A 792 29.00 11.15 -34.62
CA ILE A 792 27.80 10.32 -34.87
C ILE A 792 28.16 9.16 -35.80
N LEU A 793 28.82 9.43 -36.92
CA LEU A 793 29.20 8.39 -37.89
C LEU A 793 30.10 7.33 -37.25
N ALA A 794 31.04 7.75 -36.40
CA ALA A 794 31.87 6.84 -35.63
C ALA A 794 31.04 5.99 -34.65
N MET A 795 30.09 6.60 -33.95
CA MET A 795 29.18 5.93 -33.01
C MET A 795 28.28 4.91 -33.73
N GLU A 796 27.75 5.24 -34.90
CA GLU A 796 26.94 4.33 -35.72
C GLU A 796 27.74 3.13 -36.19
N LYS A 797 28.96 3.34 -36.70
CA LYS A 797 29.87 2.25 -37.06
C LYS A 797 30.17 1.35 -35.87
N PHE A 798 30.43 1.94 -34.70
CA PHE A 798 30.68 1.17 -33.48
C PHE A 798 29.45 0.34 -33.06
N LYS A 799 28.24 0.92 -33.15
CA LYS A 799 26.98 0.22 -32.83
C LYS A 799 26.72 -0.94 -33.79
N GLN A 800 27.00 -0.76 -35.09
CA GLN A 800 26.93 -1.84 -36.08
C GLN A 800 27.92 -2.96 -35.75
N GLN A 801 29.18 -2.63 -35.43
CA GLN A 801 30.18 -3.62 -35.02
C GLN A 801 29.79 -4.37 -33.74
N TYR A 802 29.25 -3.65 -32.75
CA TYR A 802 28.73 -4.24 -31.52
C TYR A 802 27.59 -5.23 -31.81
N ASN A 803 26.59 -4.82 -32.61
CA ASN A 803 25.47 -5.67 -32.99
C ASN A 803 25.92 -6.93 -33.74
N GLN A 804 26.85 -6.79 -34.70
CA GLN A 804 27.45 -7.92 -35.40
C GLN A 804 28.17 -8.89 -34.46
N LYS A 805 28.90 -8.38 -33.45
CA LYS A 805 29.53 -9.22 -32.42
C LYS A 805 28.51 -9.97 -31.57
N VAL A 806 27.42 -9.30 -31.18
CA VAL A 806 26.34 -9.92 -30.40
C VAL A 806 25.64 -11.01 -31.22
N GLU A 807 25.36 -10.79 -32.50
CA GLU A 807 24.78 -11.82 -33.38
C GLU A 807 25.72 -13.02 -33.55
N LYS A 808 27.02 -12.77 -33.80
CA LYS A 808 28.01 -13.85 -33.85
C LYS A 808 28.05 -14.65 -32.56
N LEU A 809 28.01 -14.00 -31.39
CA LEU A 809 27.98 -14.67 -30.10
C LEU A 809 26.71 -15.53 -29.95
N LYS A 810 25.54 -14.99 -30.28
CA LYS A 810 24.27 -15.74 -30.24
C LYS A 810 24.30 -16.97 -31.14
N ASN A 811 24.83 -16.83 -32.36
CA ASN A 811 24.96 -17.96 -33.29
C ASN A 811 25.98 -18.99 -32.79
N SER A 812 27.10 -18.54 -32.19
CA SER A 812 28.12 -19.45 -31.64
C SER A 812 27.63 -20.27 -30.45
N ILE A 813 26.59 -19.85 -29.73
CA ILE A 813 26.00 -20.65 -28.65
C ILE A 813 25.39 -21.94 -29.21
N ILE A 814 24.73 -21.88 -30.37
CA ILE A 814 24.16 -23.07 -31.02
C ILE A 814 25.29 -24.03 -31.41
N GLU A 815 26.36 -23.51 -32.02
CA GLU A 815 27.55 -24.30 -32.37
C GLU A 815 28.20 -24.93 -31.13
N LYS A 816 28.25 -24.19 -30.02
CA LYS A 816 28.79 -24.68 -28.74
C LYS A 816 27.91 -25.76 -28.10
N ILE A 817 26.59 -25.66 -28.22
CA ILE A 817 25.65 -26.70 -27.77
C ILE A 817 25.86 -27.99 -28.57
N ILE A 818 25.98 -27.87 -29.91
CA ILE A 818 26.23 -29.01 -30.80
C ILE A 818 27.56 -29.71 -30.43
N THR A 819 28.64 -28.94 -30.25
CA THR A 819 29.94 -29.52 -29.90
C THR A 819 29.97 -30.16 -28.50
N VAL A 820 29.17 -29.68 -27.55
CA VAL A 820 29.06 -30.28 -26.20
C VAL A 820 28.18 -31.53 -26.20
N GLU A 821 27.27 -31.72 -27.17
CA GLU A 821 26.55 -32.99 -27.34
C GLU A 821 27.36 -34.05 -28.10
N GLU A 822 28.36 -33.64 -28.89
CA GLU A 822 29.27 -34.54 -29.64
C GLU A 822 30.47 -35.02 -28.81
N GLU A 823 30.79 -34.36 -27.69
CA GLU A 823 31.79 -34.76 -26.67
C GLU A 823 31.17 -35.61 -25.54
#